data_AF-A0A0G0T7K3-F1
#
_entry.id   AF-A0A0G0T7K3-F1
#
_cell.length_a   1.000
_cell.length_b   1.000
_cell.length_c   1.000
_cell.angle_alpha   90.00
_cell.angle_beta   90.00
_cell.angle_gamma   90.00
#
_symmetry.space_group_name_H-M   'P 1'
#
loop_
_entity.id
_entity.type
_entity.pdbx_description
1 polymer ?
#
loop_
_entity_poly.entity_id
_entity_poly.type
_entity_poly.pdbx_seq_one_letter_code
_entity_poly.pdbx_strand_id
1 'polypeptide(L)'
;MRAHVKAREEELIKTGRIEHAEEKAAGEVISEYKNIPAEQLVHRENVIGKKEAEGIVLALKPETHDTIMEELLGLVITKGIRNALSVAEAMDNPHIDDDFHRILIQYLKTGQVKIDFKEGSPIYKALNMTLFEITLPPPQEEADKSKSFKEFIGAMEQFYAGMQSVGEGKYNEEENYFTLEVALGNQSDEVVVYAAIPNKHLSLFEKQVLAFYHDAKIRETANDYNIFNENGNSVGAYASFSERAVLPIKTYDNIEHDPMNPILNVFSKLKTAGEGAAIQLIIAPAGDKFINEFHMILDDVKDGMSVKYAADNFYKFNKAFLKVGKELFFGKKEKEEGEKKEKYMKGRKAVDEGAVEKIGNKMKSTIMKANIRVIASGENKERAEAILKEIESSFNQFSEATSNSFIFERVSGGELKKLFHDFSFRAFSSDKVLPMNLKELASVFHFPVGIGSQPQLKEARAGIAPAPIEIGQEGILLGINSYRGRDTEIHLAREDRMRHFYVIGQTGTGKTNIMLNMITQDIKNGDGCCYIDPHGTDIQTILSRIPKERIDDVIYFDPAYTARPMGLNMLEYDPKYPEQKTFVVNEMMGIFNKLFDMKIGGGAMFEQYFRNSAFLVMEDPESGSTLLEITRVLADKQFRDLKLARCKNPIIKQFWISAEQTTGDQSLANFVPYISSKFDNFISNDIMRPVVLQQNSVFNFRKIMDEKKILLVNLSKGRLGDINANLIGLVLVGKIQMAALSRVDMFGQPMNDFYLYIDEFQNVTTDSIASILSEARKYRLSLNIAHQYITQLEENIKNAVFGNVGSMSVFRVGTEDATFLEPKFKPIFTAADITKLDNYNAYISMLVNGQPTKPFNLKTLAPEKGNPDIVDSLKELSYVKYGRDRAEVEEEIMNRYKTME
;
A
#
# COMPACT_ATOMS: atom_id res chain seq x y z
N MET A 1 12.67 43.75 -10.84
CA MET A 1 14.14 43.85 -10.63
C MET A 1 14.83 44.78 -11.63
N ARG A 2 14.97 44.46 -12.94
CA ARG A 2 15.70 45.34 -13.91
C ARG A 2 15.19 46.80 -13.96
N ALA A 3 13.89 47.01 -13.86
CA ALA A 3 13.31 48.37 -13.80
C ALA A 3 13.66 49.12 -12.49
N HIS A 4 13.82 48.41 -11.37
CA HIS A 4 14.19 49.02 -10.08
C HIS A 4 15.68 49.37 -10.06
N VAL A 5 16.54 48.51 -10.62
CA VAL A 5 17.97 48.80 -10.81
C VAL A 5 18.14 50.07 -11.65
N LYS A 6 17.41 50.17 -12.77
CA LYS A 6 17.44 51.35 -13.64
C LYS A 6 16.96 52.62 -12.96
N ALA A 7 15.87 52.56 -12.19
CA ALA A 7 15.38 53.71 -11.43
C ALA A 7 16.37 54.17 -10.35
N ARG A 8 17.04 53.22 -9.68
CA ARG A 8 18.06 53.51 -8.66
C ARG A 8 19.34 54.07 -9.26
N GLU A 9 19.73 53.58 -10.43
CA GLU A 9 20.84 54.12 -11.22
C GLU A 9 20.58 55.58 -11.62
N GLU A 10 19.38 55.91 -12.13
CA GLU A 10 18.98 57.28 -12.47
C GLU A 10 18.99 58.23 -11.25
N GLU A 11 18.69 57.72 -10.06
CA GLU A 11 18.76 58.46 -8.79
C GLU A 11 20.20 58.73 -8.32
N LEU A 12 21.09 57.73 -8.46
CA LEU A 12 22.51 57.85 -8.14
C LEU A 12 23.22 58.83 -9.09
N ILE A 13 22.83 58.84 -10.37
CA ILE A 13 23.31 59.80 -11.37
C ILE A 13 22.87 61.23 -11.02
N LYS A 14 21.62 61.44 -10.58
CA LYS A 14 21.11 62.77 -10.20
C LYS A 14 21.75 63.34 -8.93
N THR A 15 22.24 62.50 -8.03
CA THR A 15 22.86 62.91 -6.76
C THR A 15 24.37 63.16 -6.87
N GLY A 16 24.93 63.12 -8.08
CA GLY A 16 26.33 63.49 -8.36
C GLY A 16 27.36 62.41 -8.01
N ARG A 17 26.94 61.16 -7.77
CA ARG A 17 27.82 60.01 -7.51
C ARG A 17 27.96 59.19 -8.80
N ILE A 18 28.95 59.54 -9.61
CA ILE A 18 29.07 59.04 -11.00
C ILE A 18 29.93 57.77 -11.11
N GLU A 19 30.85 57.51 -10.16
CA GLU A 19 31.70 56.32 -10.24
C GLU A 19 30.92 55.04 -9.90
N HIS A 20 30.86 54.12 -10.88
CA HIS A 20 30.25 52.79 -10.79
C HIS A 20 28.74 52.80 -10.42
N ALA A 21 27.99 53.79 -10.91
CA ALA A 21 26.57 53.94 -10.57
C ALA A 21 25.72 52.70 -10.91
N GLU A 22 26.00 52.02 -12.02
CA GLU A 22 25.28 50.81 -12.45
C GLU A 22 25.56 49.60 -11.54
N GLU A 23 26.84 49.33 -11.24
CA GLU A 23 27.25 48.24 -10.35
C GLU A 23 26.78 48.47 -8.91
N LYS A 24 26.78 49.73 -8.47
CA LYS A 24 26.33 50.13 -7.13
C LYS A 24 24.81 50.09 -7.01
N ALA A 25 24.08 50.52 -8.04
CA ALA A 25 22.63 50.37 -8.12
C ALA A 25 22.22 48.89 -8.12
N ALA A 26 22.91 48.06 -8.90
CA ALA A 26 22.68 46.62 -8.93
C ALA A 26 22.96 45.98 -7.56
N GLY A 27 24.09 46.32 -6.93
CA GLY A 27 24.45 45.83 -5.60
C GLY A 27 23.47 46.24 -4.50
N GLU A 28 23.04 47.50 -4.47
CA GLU A 28 22.06 48.01 -3.50
C GLU A 28 20.69 47.33 -3.68
N VAL A 29 20.19 47.25 -4.91
CA VAL A 29 18.90 46.61 -5.20
C VAL A 29 18.94 45.12 -4.92
N ILE A 30 20.03 44.41 -5.26
CA ILE A 30 20.19 42.99 -4.91
C ILE A 30 20.22 42.80 -3.40
N SER A 31 20.88 43.68 -2.66
CA SER A 31 20.91 43.62 -1.19
C SER A 31 19.54 43.87 -0.57
N GLU A 32 18.72 44.77 -1.11
CA GLU A 32 17.34 44.97 -0.67
C GLU A 32 16.49 43.71 -0.91
N TYR A 33 16.57 43.14 -2.11
CA TYR A 33 15.82 41.92 -2.45
C TYR A 33 16.25 40.71 -1.61
N LYS A 34 17.50 40.66 -1.15
CA LYS A 34 18.01 39.58 -0.28
C LYS A 34 17.34 39.57 1.11
N ASN A 35 16.79 40.69 1.55
CA ASN A 35 16.17 40.85 2.86
C ASN A 35 14.63 40.74 2.83
N ILE A 36 14.04 40.51 1.67
CA ILE A 36 12.58 40.34 1.52
C ILE A 36 12.26 38.83 1.54
N PRO A 37 11.28 38.37 2.35
CA PRO A 37 10.85 36.97 2.36
C PRO A 37 10.44 36.47 0.97
N ALA A 38 10.85 35.26 0.61
CA ALA A 38 10.61 34.69 -0.72
C ALA A 38 9.11 34.68 -1.10
N GLU A 39 8.22 34.50 -0.12
CA GLU A 39 6.76 34.51 -0.31
C GLU A 39 6.21 35.86 -0.80
N GLN A 40 6.95 36.96 -0.61
CA GLN A 40 6.58 38.30 -1.06
C GLN A 40 7.21 38.67 -2.41
N LEU A 41 8.23 37.94 -2.85
CA LEU A 41 8.99 38.18 -4.09
C LEU A 41 8.49 37.32 -5.26
N VAL A 42 7.99 36.13 -4.97
CA VAL A 42 7.58 35.15 -5.97
C VAL A 42 6.08 35.36 -6.28
N HIS A 43 5.75 35.50 -7.56
CA HIS A 43 4.35 35.61 -8.00
C HIS A 43 3.55 34.40 -7.51
N ARG A 44 2.29 34.58 -7.09
CA ARG A 44 1.46 33.52 -6.47
C ARG A 44 1.37 32.22 -7.29
N GLU A 45 1.54 32.30 -8.61
CA GLU A 45 1.54 31.14 -9.52
C GLU A 45 2.85 30.33 -9.52
N ASN A 46 3.94 30.86 -8.96
CA ASN A 46 5.27 30.24 -8.90
C ASN A 46 5.65 29.75 -7.49
N VAL A 47 4.70 29.80 -6.54
CA VAL A 47 4.89 29.32 -5.17
C VAL A 47 4.41 27.88 -5.11
N ILE A 48 5.35 26.93 -5.11
CA ILE A 48 5.06 25.51 -4.92
C ILE A 48 4.44 25.34 -3.52
N GLY A 49 3.27 24.71 -3.46
CA GLY A 49 2.59 24.47 -2.19
C GLY A 49 3.45 23.57 -1.28
N LYS A 50 3.48 23.81 0.03
CA LYS A 50 4.33 23.06 0.96
C LYS A 50 4.15 21.54 0.89
N LYS A 51 2.92 21.07 0.60
CA LYS A 51 2.58 19.65 0.34
C LYS A 51 3.13 19.11 -0.99
N GLU A 52 3.16 19.94 -2.01
CA GLU A 52 3.70 19.61 -3.34
C GLU A 52 5.23 19.55 -3.26
N ALA A 53 5.85 20.49 -2.54
CA ALA A 53 7.28 20.46 -2.22
C ALA A 53 7.64 19.22 -1.36
N GLU A 54 6.85 18.90 -0.32
CA GLU A 54 7.05 17.70 0.50
C GLU A 54 6.82 16.41 -0.32
N GLY A 55 5.89 16.40 -1.27
CA GLY A 55 5.65 15.27 -2.18
C GLY A 55 6.78 15.08 -3.20
N ILE A 56 7.35 16.17 -3.70
CA ILE A 56 8.55 16.17 -4.56
C ILE A 56 9.76 15.65 -3.77
N VAL A 57 9.94 16.11 -2.52
CA VAL A 57 11.04 15.67 -1.63
C VAL A 57 10.89 14.20 -1.22
N LEU A 58 9.67 13.71 -0.97
CA LEU A 58 9.43 12.28 -0.67
C LEU A 58 9.64 11.36 -1.87
N ALA A 59 9.55 11.88 -3.09
CA ALA A 59 9.84 11.14 -4.32
C ALA A 59 11.35 11.08 -4.65
N LEU A 60 12.15 12.02 -4.14
CA LEU A 60 13.58 12.13 -4.39
C LEU A 60 14.36 11.54 -3.20
N LYS A 61 15.10 10.45 -3.40
CA LYS A 61 16.07 9.99 -2.40
C LYS A 61 17.26 10.96 -2.38
N PRO A 62 17.75 11.41 -1.21
CA PRO A 62 18.97 12.22 -1.14
C PRO A 62 20.19 11.37 -1.49
N GLU A 63 21.07 11.89 -2.34
CA GLU A 63 22.30 11.23 -2.78
C GLU A 63 23.56 12.04 -2.41
N THR A 64 24.71 11.36 -2.44
CA THR A 64 26.03 11.95 -2.15
C THR A 64 26.41 13.10 -3.09
N HIS A 65 25.74 13.20 -4.25
CA HIS A 65 26.02 14.18 -5.32
C HIS A 65 24.86 15.14 -5.62
N ASP A 66 23.91 15.32 -4.70
CA ASP A 66 22.75 16.21 -4.92
C ASP A 66 23.17 17.61 -5.43
N THR A 67 24.28 18.17 -4.91
CA THR A 67 24.82 19.46 -5.35
C THR A 67 25.31 19.44 -6.81
N ILE A 68 25.92 18.36 -7.28
CA ILE A 68 26.36 18.22 -8.68
C ILE A 68 25.14 18.11 -9.59
N MET A 69 24.12 17.36 -9.17
CA MET A 69 22.88 17.20 -9.93
C MET A 69 22.10 18.51 -10.02
N GLU A 70 22.06 19.29 -8.94
CA GLU A 70 21.51 20.65 -8.92
C GLU A 70 22.24 21.57 -9.91
N GLU A 71 23.57 21.52 -9.96
CA GLU A 71 24.37 22.31 -10.93
C GLU A 71 24.11 21.87 -12.38
N LEU A 72 24.07 20.57 -12.65
CA LEU A 72 23.77 20.02 -13.99
C LEU A 72 22.35 20.37 -14.43
N LEU A 73 21.35 20.29 -13.54
CA LEU A 73 20.00 20.80 -13.80
C LEU A 73 19.98 22.31 -14.04
N GLY A 74 20.76 23.07 -13.26
CA GLY A 74 20.97 24.51 -13.48
C GLY A 74 21.51 24.80 -14.89
N LEU A 75 22.42 23.96 -15.39
CA LEU A 75 22.91 24.05 -16.77
C LEU A 75 21.85 23.67 -17.80
N VAL A 76 20.99 22.68 -17.55
CA VAL A 76 19.85 22.36 -18.41
C VAL A 76 18.95 23.59 -18.56
N ILE A 77 18.65 24.28 -17.46
CA ILE A 77 17.78 25.46 -17.43
C ILE A 77 18.44 26.66 -18.14
N THR A 78 19.73 26.91 -17.88
CA THR A 78 20.41 28.14 -18.32
C THR A 78 21.07 28.03 -19.70
N LYS A 79 21.50 26.83 -20.10
CA LYS A 79 22.31 26.56 -21.28
C LYS A 79 21.73 25.46 -22.19
N GLY A 80 20.65 24.79 -21.79
CA GLY A 80 19.99 23.75 -22.56
C GLY A 80 20.60 22.36 -22.37
N ILE A 81 19.81 21.33 -22.70
CA ILE A 81 20.12 19.91 -22.41
C ILE A 81 21.45 19.46 -23.02
N ARG A 82 21.73 19.88 -24.26
CA ARG A 82 22.96 19.49 -24.97
C ARG A 82 24.23 19.90 -24.20
N ASN A 83 24.26 21.12 -23.66
CA ASN A 83 25.44 21.61 -22.95
C ASN A 83 25.59 20.91 -21.60
N ALA A 84 24.49 20.63 -20.91
CA ALA A 84 24.52 19.87 -19.66
C ALA A 84 25.02 18.43 -19.88
N LEU A 85 24.56 17.75 -20.94
CA LEU A 85 25.06 16.43 -21.33
C LEU A 85 26.56 16.45 -21.64
N SER A 86 27.06 17.46 -22.38
CA SER A 86 28.50 17.59 -22.64
C SER A 86 29.32 17.82 -21.37
N VAL A 87 28.76 18.48 -20.35
CA VAL A 87 29.42 18.64 -19.05
C VAL A 87 29.42 17.32 -18.28
N ALA A 88 28.29 16.61 -18.21
CA ALA A 88 28.21 15.30 -17.57
C ALA A 88 29.18 14.29 -18.20
N GLU A 89 29.23 14.22 -19.54
CA GLU A 89 30.19 13.38 -20.27
C GLU A 89 31.65 13.74 -19.94
N ALA A 90 31.96 15.03 -19.76
CA ALA A 90 33.30 15.50 -19.43
C ALA A 90 33.74 15.17 -17.99
N MET A 91 32.79 14.87 -17.09
CA MET A 91 33.10 14.44 -15.72
C MET A 91 33.65 13.03 -15.65
N ASP A 92 33.51 12.24 -16.72
CA ASP A 92 34.09 10.90 -16.86
C ASP A 92 33.71 9.93 -15.73
N ASN A 93 32.51 10.07 -15.20
CA ASN A 93 32.00 9.26 -14.10
C ASN A 93 30.65 8.61 -14.49
N PRO A 94 30.61 7.29 -14.72
CA PRO A 94 29.40 6.60 -15.16
C PRO A 94 28.29 6.60 -14.09
N HIS A 95 28.64 6.71 -12.80
CA HIS A 95 27.63 6.86 -11.74
C HIS A 95 26.89 8.18 -11.89
N ILE A 96 27.62 9.28 -12.14
CA ILE A 96 27.05 10.61 -12.31
C ILE A 96 26.26 10.71 -13.62
N ASP A 97 26.76 10.09 -14.70
CA ASP A 97 26.06 10.09 -16.00
C ASP A 97 24.70 9.36 -15.90
N ASP A 98 24.66 8.24 -15.19
CA ASP A 98 23.43 7.47 -14.94
C ASP A 98 22.42 8.23 -14.07
N ASP A 99 22.87 8.81 -12.96
CA ASP A 99 22.01 9.62 -12.08
C ASP A 99 21.51 10.89 -12.79
N PHE A 100 22.35 11.51 -13.61
CA PHE A 100 21.97 12.68 -14.39
C PHE A 100 20.90 12.34 -15.42
N HIS A 101 21.03 11.21 -16.13
CA HIS A 101 19.99 10.73 -17.03
C HIS A 101 18.66 10.54 -16.29
N ARG A 102 18.66 9.87 -15.14
CA ARG A 102 17.47 9.66 -14.31
C ARG A 102 16.78 10.97 -13.96
N ILE A 103 17.53 11.93 -13.44
CA ILE A 103 17.00 13.25 -13.02
C ILE A 103 16.50 14.04 -14.22
N LEU A 104 17.22 13.98 -15.35
CA LEU A 104 16.82 14.65 -16.59
C LEU A 104 15.47 14.12 -17.11
N ILE A 105 15.23 12.81 -17.07
CA ILE A 105 13.93 12.22 -17.46
C ILE A 105 12.81 12.71 -16.55
N GLN A 106 13.02 12.73 -15.23
CA GLN A 106 12.03 13.24 -14.28
C GLN A 106 11.71 14.71 -14.55
N TYR A 107 12.75 15.51 -14.81
CA TYR A 107 12.59 16.93 -15.12
C TYR A 107 11.83 17.14 -16.43
N LEU A 108 12.11 16.37 -17.48
CA LEU A 108 11.37 16.41 -18.74
C LEU A 108 9.89 16.04 -18.57
N LYS A 109 9.55 15.11 -17.67
CA LYS A 109 8.16 14.75 -17.37
C LYS A 109 7.34 15.88 -16.74
N THR A 110 7.97 16.87 -16.11
CA THR A 110 7.27 18.06 -15.57
C THR A 110 6.66 18.93 -16.68
N GLY A 111 7.09 18.77 -17.93
CA GLY A 111 6.66 19.58 -19.07
C GLY A 111 7.21 21.00 -19.09
N GLN A 112 8.06 21.38 -18.12
CA GLN A 112 8.64 22.72 -18.02
C GLN A 112 9.73 22.99 -19.07
N VAL A 113 10.40 21.95 -19.57
CA VAL A 113 11.45 22.03 -20.58
C VAL A 113 11.15 21.06 -21.72
N LYS A 114 11.32 21.54 -22.96
CA LYS A 114 11.18 20.71 -24.17
C LYS A 114 12.54 20.14 -24.57
N ILE A 115 12.52 18.96 -25.19
CA ILE A 115 13.73 18.34 -25.72
C ILE A 115 14.22 19.14 -26.93
N ASP A 116 15.39 19.78 -26.81
CA ASP A 116 15.99 20.62 -27.87
C ASP A 116 16.64 19.81 -29.02
N PHE A 117 16.38 18.50 -29.09
CA PHE A 117 16.91 17.60 -30.11
C PHE A 117 15.87 17.36 -31.21
N LYS A 118 16.34 17.15 -32.44
CA LYS A 118 15.47 16.79 -33.57
C LYS A 118 14.74 15.48 -33.25
N GLU A 119 13.42 15.47 -33.45
CA GLU A 119 12.60 14.26 -33.32
C GLU A 119 13.20 13.13 -34.19
N GLY A 120 13.29 11.94 -33.61
CA GLY A 120 13.90 10.77 -34.24
C GLY A 120 15.42 10.68 -34.15
N SER A 121 16.14 11.68 -33.62
CA SER A 121 17.58 11.53 -33.33
C SER A 121 17.84 10.50 -32.21
N PRO A 122 19.01 9.84 -32.16
CA PRO A 122 19.30 8.81 -31.13
C PRO A 122 19.10 9.31 -29.70
N ILE A 123 19.59 10.52 -29.39
CA ILE A 123 19.42 11.14 -28.05
C ILE A 123 17.96 11.49 -27.77
N TYR A 124 17.21 12.00 -28.76
CA TYR A 124 15.78 12.24 -28.58
C TYR A 124 15.03 10.95 -28.23
N LYS A 125 15.38 9.83 -28.88
CA LYS A 125 14.77 8.53 -28.60
C LYS A 125 15.08 8.07 -27.19
N ALA A 126 16.36 8.09 -26.78
CA ALA A 126 16.80 7.76 -25.43
C ALA A 126 16.04 8.55 -24.35
N LEU A 127 15.88 9.85 -24.54
CA LEU A 127 15.19 10.73 -23.59
C LEU A 127 13.66 10.64 -23.62
N ASN A 128 13.08 9.96 -24.62
CA ASN A 128 11.64 9.85 -24.83
C ASN A 128 11.12 8.42 -24.62
N MET A 129 11.64 7.77 -23.57
CA MET A 129 11.22 6.45 -23.11
C MET A 129 10.74 6.51 -21.66
N THR A 130 9.87 5.57 -21.30
CA THR A 130 9.43 5.36 -19.92
C THR A 130 9.89 3.99 -19.45
N LEU A 131 10.48 3.96 -18.25
CA LEU A 131 10.95 2.74 -17.61
C LEU A 131 9.84 2.10 -16.78
N PHE A 132 9.59 0.83 -17.02
CA PHE A 132 8.70 0.00 -16.22
C PHE A 132 9.49 -1.03 -15.44
N GLU A 133 9.09 -1.24 -14.19
CA GLU A 133 9.42 -2.42 -13.39
C GLU A 133 8.35 -3.48 -13.63
N ILE A 134 8.78 -4.71 -13.91
CA ILE A 134 7.91 -5.85 -14.17
C ILE A 134 8.11 -6.88 -13.07
N THR A 135 7.03 -7.28 -12.43
CA THR A 135 7.05 -8.32 -11.38
C THR A 135 5.99 -9.37 -11.66
N LEU A 136 6.39 -10.63 -11.69
CA LEU A 136 5.45 -11.75 -11.81
C LEU A 136 5.13 -12.32 -10.42
N PRO A 137 3.87 -12.62 -10.11
CA PRO A 137 3.51 -13.23 -8.83
C PRO A 137 3.97 -14.68 -8.76
N PRO A 138 4.16 -15.23 -7.54
CA PRO A 138 4.45 -16.63 -7.36
C PRO A 138 3.29 -17.49 -7.90
N PRO A 139 3.56 -18.67 -8.48
CA PRO A 139 2.51 -19.54 -9.02
C PRO A 139 1.54 -19.97 -7.91
N GLN A 140 0.25 -19.70 -8.09
CA GLN A 140 -0.78 -19.90 -7.06
C GLN A 140 -1.49 -21.27 -7.17
N GLU A 141 -1.46 -21.94 -8.32
CA GLU A 141 -2.23 -23.18 -8.55
C GLU A 141 -1.35 -24.42 -8.78
N GLU A 142 -1.83 -25.60 -8.35
CA GLU A 142 -1.27 -26.90 -8.75
C GLU A 142 -1.32 -27.10 -10.28
N ALA A 143 -2.25 -26.43 -10.97
CA ALA A 143 -2.32 -26.39 -12.43
C ALA A 143 -1.20 -25.56 -13.07
N ASP A 144 -0.74 -24.47 -12.45
CA ASP A 144 0.40 -23.69 -12.95
C ASP A 144 1.74 -24.41 -12.72
N LYS A 145 1.82 -25.30 -11.72
CA LYS A 145 2.95 -26.24 -11.58
C LYS A 145 3.01 -27.28 -12.71
N SER A 146 1.92 -27.45 -13.48
CA SER A 146 1.84 -28.41 -14.59
C SER A 146 2.25 -27.83 -15.95
N LYS A 147 2.35 -26.50 -16.09
CA LYS A 147 2.83 -25.87 -17.32
C LYS A 147 4.34 -26.04 -17.42
N SER A 148 4.80 -26.54 -18.58
CA SER A 148 6.24 -26.64 -18.86
C SER A 148 6.83 -25.24 -19.03
N PHE A 149 8.06 -24.99 -18.55
CA PHE A 149 8.76 -23.72 -18.77
C PHE A 149 8.82 -23.34 -20.27
N LYS A 150 8.76 -24.32 -21.18
CA LYS A 150 8.70 -24.09 -22.62
C LYS A 150 7.41 -23.39 -23.07
N GLU A 151 6.27 -23.68 -22.44
CA GLU A 151 5.01 -22.99 -22.74
C GLU A 151 5.08 -21.52 -22.31
N PHE A 152 5.72 -21.28 -21.17
CA PHE A 152 5.94 -19.94 -20.66
C PHE A 152 6.86 -19.11 -21.57
N ILE A 153 7.97 -19.68 -22.02
CA ILE A 153 8.86 -19.04 -22.99
C ILE A 153 8.15 -18.82 -24.33
N GLY A 154 7.27 -19.75 -24.74
CA GLY A 154 6.41 -19.57 -25.92
C GLY A 154 5.50 -18.35 -25.82
N ALA A 155 5.02 -17.99 -24.62
CA ALA A 155 4.27 -16.75 -24.40
C ALA A 155 5.13 -15.51 -24.63
N MET A 156 6.42 -15.56 -24.28
CA MET A 156 7.38 -14.49 -24.55
C MET A 156 7.63 -14.32 -26.06
N GLU A 157 7.63 -15.41 -26.82
CA GLU A 157 7.70 -15.36 -28.29
C GLU A 157 6.52 -14.54 -28.87
N GLN A 158 5.31 -14.73 -28.34
CA GLN A 158 4.13 -13.97 -28.75
C GLN A 158 4.19 -12.51 -28.31
N PHE A 159 4.73 -12.23 -27.12
CA PHE A 159 5.01 -10.86 -26.70
C PHE A 159 5.95 -10.15 -27.70
N TYR A 160 7.06 -10.78 -28.09
CA TYR A 160 7.97 -10.21 -29.09
C TYR A 160 7.29 -10.02 -30.45
N ALA A 161 6.44 -10.97 -30.88
CA ALA A 161 5.66 -10.82 -32.10
C ALA A 161 4.75 -9.58 -32.06
N GLY A 162 4.05 -9.35 -30.95
CA GLY A 162 3.20 -8.17 -30.76
C GLY A 162 3.99 -6.86 -30.72
N MET A 163 5.17 -6.88 -30.10
CA MET A 163 6.08 -5.73 -29.98
C MET A 163 6.77 -5.33 -31.29
N GLN A 164 6.63 -6.12 -32.38
CA GLN A 164 7.07 -5.69 -33.72
C GLN A 164 6.45 -4.35 -34.14
N SER A 165 5.26 -4.04 -33.63
CA SER A 165 4.52 -2.81 -33.92
C SER A 165 5.20 -1.53 -33.39
N VAL A 166 6.30 -1.65 -32.63
CA VAL A 166 7.17 -0.52 -32.28
C VAL A 166 7.93 0.02 -33.50
N GLY A 167 8.20 -0.84 -34.49
CA GLY A 167 8.87 -0.42 -35.73
C GLY A 167 7.94 0.39 -36.62
N GLU A 168 8.46 1.46 -37.23
CA GLU A 168 7.72 2.30 -38.17
C GLU A 168 8.28 2.14 -39.61
N GLY A 169 7.40 1.87 -40.57
CA GLY A 169 7.78 1.62 -41.97
C GLY A 169 8.27 0.20 -42.25
N LYS A 170 8.59 -0.11 -43.51
CA LYS A 170 8.84 -1.48 -43.99
C LYS A 170 10.05 -2.17 -43.34
N TYR A 171 11.07 -1.41 -42.99
CA TYR A 171 12.33 -1.92 -42.42
C TYR A 171 12.73 -1.23 -41.12
N ASN A 172 11.79 -0.50 -40.48
CA ASN A 172 12.07 0.33 -39.31
C ASN A 172 13.23 1.31 -39.58
N GLU A 173 13.06 2.17 -40.60
CA GLU A 173 14.11 3.08 -41.11
C GLU A 173 14.58 4.08 -40.06
N GLU A 174 13.71 4.42 -39.11
CA GLU A 174 14.06 5.25 -37.97
C GLU A 174 14.75 4.47 -36.84
N GLU A 175 14.83 3.14 -36.88
CA GLU A 175 15.39 2.32 -35.82
C GLU A 175 14.71 2.55 -34.46
N ASN A 176 13.37 2.50 -34.42
CA ASN A 176 12.63 2.49 -33.16
C ASN A 176 12.88 1.17 -32.42
N TYR A 177 13.06 1.24 -31.10
CA TYR A 177 13.45 0.10 -30.26
C TYR A 177 12.81 0.17 -28.88
N PHE A 178 12.90 -0.94 -28.15
CA PHE A 178 12.58 -1.02 -26.72
C PHE A 178 13.66 -1.84 -26.01
N THR A 179 13.73 -1.74 -24.69
CA THR A 179 14.70 -2.52 -23.89
C THR A 179 14.01 -3.46 -22.93
N LEU A 180 14.70 -4.56 -22.64
CA LEU A 180 14.41 -5.48 -21.55
C LEU A 180 15.70 -5.70 -20.77
N GLU A 181 15.63 -5.61 -19.45
CA GLU A 181 16.81 -5.54 -18.60
C GLU A 181 16.61 -6.38 -17.34
N VAL A 182 17.65 -7.07 -16.92
CA VAL A 182 17.76 -7.60 -15.55
C VAL A 182 18.87 -6.84 -14.86
N ALA A 183 18.58 -6.22 -13.72
CA ALA A 183 19.56 -5.44 -13.00
C ALA A 183 19.47 -5.62 -11.49
N LEU A 184 20.63 -5.46 -10.85
CA LEU A 184 20.79 -5.29 -9.41
C LEU A 184 21.54 -3.97 -9.19
N GLY A 185 20.87 -3.00 -8.56
CA GLY A 185 21.48 -1.71 -8.20
C GLY A 185 22.56 -1.85 -7.13
N ASN A 186 23.50 -0.92 -7.10
CA ASN A 186 24.68 -0.94 -6.21
C ASN A 186 24.36 -0.91 -4.69
N GLN A 187 23.12 -0.55 -4.34
CA GLN A 187 22.57 -0.42 -2.99
C GLN A 187 21.23 -1.19 -2.86
N SER A 188 21.01 -2.20 -3.69
CA SER A 188 19.80 -3.03 -3.70
C SER A 188 20.15 -4.48 -3.36
N ASP A 189 19.27 -5.16 -2.64
CA ASP A 189 19.28 -6.63 -2.47
C ASP A 189 18.32 -7.34 -3.41
N GLU A 190 17.49 -6.58 -4.13
CA GLU A 190 16.47 -7.08 -5.05
C GLU A 190 16.95 -7.03 -6.50
N VAL A 191 16.94 -8.18 -7.17
CA VAL A 191 17.07 -8.30 -8.64
C VAL A 191 15.73 -7.94 -9.26
N VAL A 192 15.75 -7.03 -10.23
CA VAL A 192 14.54 -6.48 -10.83
C VAL A 192 14.61 -6.60 -12.36
N VAL A 193 13.45 -6.90 -12.96
CA VAL A 193 13.26 -6.90 -14.41
C VAL A 193 12.68 -5.54 -14.81
N TYR A 194 13.35 -4.86 -15.74
CA TYR A 194 12.93 -3.59 -16.28
C TYR A 194 12.63 -3.66 -17.77
N ALA A 195 11.76 -2.76 -18.24
CA ALA A 195 11.55 -2.51 -19.65
C ALA A 195 11.46 -1.01 -19.93
N ALA A 196 12.32 -0.47 -20.79
CA ALA A 196 12.18 0.89 -21.28
C ALA A 196 11.43 0.88 -22.61
N ILE A 197 10.32 1.61 -22.65
CA ILE A 197 9.39 1.62 -23.78
C ILE A 197 9.25 3.05 -24.31
N PRO A 198 9.31 3.28 -25.63
CA PRO A 198 9.04 4.60 -26.19
C PRO A 198 7.65 5.12 -25.79
N ASN A 199 7.56 6.40 -25.46
CA ASN A 199 6.33 6.99 -24.92
C ASN A 199 5.10 6.84 -25.84
N LYS A 200 5.30 6.69 -27.16
CA LYS A 200 4.21 6.44 -28.13
C LYS A 200 3.60 5.03 -28.01
N HIS A 201 4.31 4.07 -27.39
CA HIS A 201 3.94 2.65 -27.37
C HIS A 201 3.66 2.08 -25.96
N LEU A 202 3.51 2.92 -24.94
CA LEU A 202 3.26 2.47 -23.56
C LEU A 202 2.02 1.57 -23.46
N SER A 203 0.89 2.00 -24.06
CA SER A 203 -0.35 1.21 -24.04
C SER A 203 -0.23 -0.11 -24.81
N LEU A 204 0.59 -0.15 -25.87
CA LEU A 204 0.86 -1.40 -26.59
C LEU A 204 1.59 -2.37 -25.67
N PHE A 205 2.69 -1.92 -25.05
CA PHE A 205 3.48 -2.74 -24.15
C PHE A 205 2.66 -3.30 -22.99
N GLU A 206 1.91 -2.47 -22.27
CA GLU A 206 1.07 -2.92 -21.16
C GLU A 206 0.06 -3.99 -21.59
N LYS A 207 -0.60 -3.78 -22.74
CA LYS A 207 -1.56 -4.75 -23.28
C LYS A 207 -0.89 -6.06 -23.67
N GLN A 208 0.29 -6.01 -24.29
CA GLN A 208 1.02 -7.22 -24.69
C GLN A 208 1.47 -8.02 -23.48
N VAL A 209 2.04 -7.38 -22.45
CA VAL A 209 2.44 -8.07 -21.22
C VAL A 209 1.23 -8.69 -20.53
N LEU A 210 0.15 -7.94 -20.32
CA LEU A 210 -1.03 -8.43 -19.60
C LEU A 210 -1.85 -9.48 -20.38
N ALA A 211 -1.75 -9.53 -21.70
CA ALA A 211 -2.43 -10.54 -22.52
C ALA A 211 -1.82 -11.95 -22.36
N PHE A 212 -0.51 -12.02 -22.13
CA PHE A 212 0.22 -13.28 -21.99
C PHE A 212 0.57 -13.60 -20.52
N TYR A 213 0.66 -12.57 -19.69
CA TYR A 213 0.98 -12.65 -18.27
C TYR A 213 -0.07 -11.88 -17.46
N HIS A 214 -1.25 -12.47 -17.30
CA HIS A 214 -2.44 -11.83 -16.72
C HIS A 214 -2.20 -11.25 -15.31
N ASP A 215 -1.39 -11.94 -14.51
CA ASP A 215 -1.11 -11.53 -13.13
C ASP A 215 0.17 -10.68 -13.00
N ALA A 216 0.82 -10.34 -14.11
CA ALA A 216 2.00 -9.48 -14.10
C ALA A 216 1.69 -8.09 -13.53
N LYS A 217 2.53 -7.63 -12.62
CA LYS A 217 2.51 -6.26 -12.10
C LYS A 217 3.49 -5.42 -12.90
N ILE A 218 2.96 -4.41 -13.57
CA ILE A 218 3.72 -3.43 -14.34
C ILE A 218 3.63 -2.11 -13.59
N ARG A 219 4.78 -1.58 -13.17
CA ARG A 219 4.85 -0.32 -12.43
C ARG A 219 5.78 0.64 -13.15
N GLU A 220 5.30 1.81 -13.50
CA GLU A 220 6.17 2.88 -13.95
C GLU A 220 7.14 3.26 -12.83
N THR A 221 8.44 3.25 -13.15
CA THR A 221 9.49 3.53 -12.18
C THR A 221 9.85 5.01 -12.26
N ALA A 222 9.51 5.76 -11.21
CA ALA A 222 9.87 7.18 -11.12
C ALA A 222 11.38 7.37 -10.91
N ASN A 223 12.00 6.51 -10.10
CA ASN A 223 13.43 6.55 -9.78
C ASN A 223 14.16 5.37 -10.44
N ASP A 224 14.91 5.66 -11.50
CA ASP A 224 15.78 4.69 -12.17
C ASP A 224 16.83 4.11 -11.21
N TYR A 225 17.33 2.92 -11.54
CA TYR A 225 18.35 2.21 -10.76
C TYR A 225 19.75 2.58 -11.24
N ASN A 226 20.74 2.56 -10.34
CA ASN A 226 22.14 2.78 -10.68
C ASN A 226 23.00 1.58 -10.25
N ILE A 227 23.72 0.98 -11.20
CA ILE A 227 24.58 -0.20 -10.95
C ILE A 227 26.03 0.19 -10.64
N PHE A 228 26.45 1.42 -10.95
CA PHE A 228 27.83 1.85 -10.86
C PHE A 228 28.18 2.15 -9.40
N ASN A 229 29.29 1.60 -8.91
CA ASN A 229 29.78 1.91 -7.57
C ASN A 229 30.61 3.20 -7.64
N GLU A 230 30.25 4.20 -6.84
CA GLU A 230 30.88 5.52 -6.79
C GLU A 230 32.40 5.45 -6.60
N ASN A 231 32.84 4.59 -5.68
CA ASN A 231 34.25 4.44 -5.33
C ASN A 231 34.87 3.15 -5.90
N GLY A 232 34.15 2.47 -6.79
CA GLY A 232 34.51 1.17 -7.32
C GLY A 232 35.07 1.22 -8.75
N ASN A 233 35.13 0.06 -9.38
CA ASN A 233 35.41 -0.06 -10.81
C ASN A 233 34.30 -0.81 -11.51
N SER A 234 34.05 -0.45 -12.76
CA SER A 234 33.06 -1.09 -13.59
C SER A 234 33.69 -1.58 -14.89
N VAL A 235 33.16 -2.68 -15.41
CA VAL A 235 33.59 -3.32 -16.65
C VAL A 235 32.36 -3.71 -17.47
N GLY A 236 32.53 -3.85 -18.78
CA GLY A 236 31.42 -4.26 -19.64
C GLY A 236 31.86 -4.88 -20.95
N ALA A 237 30.92 -5.57 -21.58
CA ALA A 237 31.11 -6.25 -22.85
C ALA A 237 29.86 -6.21 -23.73
N TYR A 238 30.08 -6.27 -25.04
CA TYR A 238 29.03 -6.52 -26.03
C TYR A 238 29.01 -7.99 -26.41
N ALA A 239 27.83 -8.59 -26.56
CA ALA A 239 27.73 -9.93 -27.13
C ALA A 239 27.86 -9.88 -28.66
N SER A 240 28.61 -10.82 -29.23
CA SER A 240 28.71 -11.12 -30.65
C SER A 240 28.49 -12.62 -30.90
N PHE A 241 28.16 -13.01 -32.13
CA PHE A 241 28.05 -14.43 -32.50
C PHE A 241 29.43 -15.00 -32.86
N SER A 242 29.68 -16.25 -32.48
CA SER A 242 30.93 -16.97 -32.80
C SER A 242 31.09 -17.30 -34.29
N GLU A 243 29.98 -17.55 -34.98
CA GLU A 243 29.92 -17.82 -36.42
C GLU A 243 29.02 -16.78 -37.13
N ARG A 244 28.61 -17.05 -38.37
CA ARG A 244 27.79 -16.13 -39.16
C ARG A 244 26.36 -16.08 -38.64
N ALA A 245 25.80 -14.88 -38.50
CA ALA A 245 24.46 -14.62 -37.95
C ALA A 245 23.29 -15.40 -38.62
N VAL A 246 23.50 -15.88 -39.85
CA VAL A 246 22.55 -16.73 -40.58
C VAL A 246 22.30 -18.08 -39.90
N LEU A 247 23.25 -18.57 -39.10
CA LEU A 247 23.09 -19.77 -38.28
C LEU A 247 22.38 -19.44 -36.96
N PRO A 248 21.56 -20.35 -36.41
CA PRO A 248 20.87 -20.11 -35.14
C PRO A 248 21.72 -20.44 -33.90
N ILE A 249 21.39 -19.83 -32.76
CA ILE A 249 21.78 -20.32 -31.44
C ILE A 249 20.86 -21.45 -30.96
N LYS A 250 21.21 -22.09 -29.84
CA LYS A 250 20.35 -23.08 -29.20
C LYS A 250 19.11 -22.39 -28.61
N THR A 251 17.92 -22.86 -28.98
CA THR A 251 16.64 -22.32 -28.48
C THR A 251 16.08 -23.14 -27.33
N TYR A 252 15.11 -22.59 -26.59
CA TYR A 252 14.43 -23.24 -25.47
C TYR A 252 13.78 -24.59 -25.83
N ASP A 253 13.47 -24.83 -27.11
CA ASP A 253 12.99 -26.12 -27.61
C ASP A 253 14.00 -27.25 -27.30
N ASN A 254 15.31 -26.94 -27.34
CA ASN A 254 16.43 -27.86 -27.17
C ASN A 254 17.20 -27.69 -25.85
N ILE A 255 16.69 -26.85 -24.93
CA ILE A 255 17.22 -26.68 -23.57
C ILE A 255 16.32 -27.48 -22.62
N GLU A 256 16.92 -28.13 -21.62
CA GLU A 256 16.21 -29.04 -20.69
C GLU A 256 15.60 -28.32 -19.47
N HIS A 257 16.09 -27.12 -19.15
CA HIS A 257 15.65 -26.31 -18.03
C HIS A 257 15.46 -24.85 -18.45
N ASP A 258 14.84 -24.04 -17.58
CA ASP A 258 14.68 -22.61 -17.84
C ASP A 258 16.05 -21.91 -17.97
N PRO A 259 16.38 -21.30 -19.13
CA PRO A 259 17.67 -20.67 -19.36
C PRO A 259 17.87 -19.35 -18.60
N MET A 260 16.83 -18.74 -18.03
CA MET A 260 16.99 -17.57 -17.18
C MET A 260 17.50 -17.93 -15.79
N ASN A 261 17.31 -19.17 -15.32
CA ASN A 261 17.76 -19.59 -13.98
C ASN A 261 19.28 -19.44 -13.76
N PRO A 262 20.17 -19.95 -14.66
CA PRO A 262 21.61 -19.74 -14.52
C PRO A 262 22.02 -18.27 -14.55
N ILE A 263 21.33 -17.44 -15.33
CA ILE A 263 21.60 -16.00 -15.44
C ILE A 263 21.23 -15.29 -14.13
N LEU A 264 20.03 -15.52 -13.59
CA LEU A 264 19.55 -14.92 -12.34
C LEU A 264 20.37 -15.37 -11.12
N ASN A 265 20.89 -16.61 -11.13
CA ASN A 265 21.78 -17.12 -10.08
C ASN A 265 23.11 -16.38 -9.96
N VAL A 266 23.53 -15.61 -10.97
CA VAL A 266 24.74 -14.78 -10.85
C VAL A 266 24.44 -13.56 -9.96
N PHE A 267 23.27 -12.94 -10.15
CA PHE A 267 22.86 -11.75 -9.39
C PHE A 267 22.60 -12.07 -7.90
N SER A 268 22.11 -13.27 -7.58
CA SER A 268 21.84 -13.68 -6.19
C SER A 268 23.10 -13.82 -5.31
N LYS A 269 24.29 -13.86 -5.92
CA LYS A 269 25.59 -13.98 -5.24
C LYS A 269 26.29 -12.63 -5.04
N LEU A 270 25.70 -11.55 -5.52
CA LEU A 270 26.26 -10.21 -5.39
C LEU A 270 25.98 -9.64 -3.99
N LYS A 271 26.89 -8.81 -3.49
CA LYS A 271 26.70 -8.08 -2.23
C LYS A 271 25.64 -7.00 -2.40
N THR A 272 24.81 -6.81 -1.37
CA THR A 272 23.78 -5.75 -1.31
C THR A 272 24.32 -4.33 -1.42
N ALA A 273 25.56 -4.11 -1.00
CA ALA A 273 26.20 -2.79 -1.04
C ALA A 273 27.56 -2.88 -1.75
N GLY A 274 27.77 -2.02 -2.74
CA GLY A 274 29.05 -1.85 -3.44
C GLY A 274 29.27 -2.78 -4.63
N GLU A 275 28.34 -3.70 -4.91
CA GLU A 275 28.33 -4.52 -6.12
C GLU A 275 27.04 -4.25 -6.89
N GLY A 276 27.14 -4.17 -8.21
CA GLY A 276 25.99 -3.95 -9.09
C GLY A 276 26.24 -4.61 -10.43
N ALA A 277 25.18 -5.04 -11.10
CA ALA A 277 25.29 -5.66 -12.41
C ALA A 277 24.01 -5.48 -13.21
N ALA A 278 24.13 -5.50 -14.54
CA ALA A 278 22.99 -5.52 -15.43
C ALA A 278 23.27 -6.31 -16.70
N ILE A 279 22.21 -6.94 -17.21
CA ILE A 279 22.12 -7.47 -18.57
C ILE A 279 21.04 -6.67 -19.28
N GLN A 280 21.42 -5.98 -20.34
CA GLN A 280 20.52 -5.14 -21.13
C GLN A 280 20.37 -5.72 -22.54
N LEU A 281 19.13 -6.04 -22.90
CA LEU A 281 18.72 -6.49 -24.23
C LEU A 281 17.92 -5.38 -24.90
N ILE A 282 18.48 -4.82 -25.99
CA ILE A 282 17.85 -3.75 -26.77
C ILE A 282 17.34 -4.36 -28.07
N ILE A 283 16.07 -4.17 -28.38
CA ILE A 283 15.40 -4.86 -29.49
C ILE A 283 14.77 -3.84 -30.43
N ALA A 284 15.13 -3.94 -31.71
CA ALA A 284 14.55 -3.13 -32.77
C ALA A 284 13.97 -4.04 -33.87
N PRO A 285 12.68 -3.90 -34.23
CA PRO A 285 12.10 -4.61 -35.37
C PRO A 285 12.88 -4.33 -36.65
N ALA A 286 12.99 -5.33 -37.55
CA ALA A 286 13.76 -5.21 -38.80
C ALA A 286 12.94 -5.47 -40.06
N GLY A 287 11.64 -5.77 -39.93
CA GLY A 287 10.79 -6.24 -41.02
C GLY A 287 11.39 -7.47 -41.71
N ASP A 288 11.28 -7.53 -43.04
CA ASP A 288 11.79 -8.66 -43.82
C ASP A 288 13.27 -8.52 -44.24
N LYS A 289 14.01 -7.53 -43.71
CA LYS A 289 15.37 -7.24 -44.17
C LYS A 289 16.27 -8.48 -44.07
N PHE A 290 16.39 -9.06 -42.88
CA PHE A 290 17.26 -10.22 -42.66
C PHE A 290 16.72 -11.49 -43.29
N ILE A 291 15.40 -11.64 -43.43
CA ILE A 291 14.79 -12.77 -44.13
C ILE A 291 15.25 -12.78 -45.60
N ASN A 292 15.20 -11.63 -46.27
CA ASN A 292 15.67 -11.50 -47.65
C ASN A 292 17.18 -11.74 -47.78
N GLU A 293 17.99 -11.16 -46.87
CA GLU A 293 19.45 -11.38 -46.86
C GLU A 293 19.80 -12.87 -46.65
N PHE A 294 19.14 -13.54 -45.72
CA PHE A 294 19.39 -14.95 -45.40
C PHE A 294 18.85 -15.89 -46.46
N HIS A 295 17.79 -15.52 -47.19
CA HIS A 295 17.32 -16.27 -48.35
C HIS A 295 18.37 -16.35 -49.46
N MET A 296 19.03 -15.22 -49.77
CA MET A 296 20.09 -15.19 -50.78
C MET A 296 21.29 -16.06 -50.36
N ILE A 297 21.66 -16.00 -49.08
CA ILE A 297 22.72 -16.87 -48.53
C ILE A 297 22.30 -18.34 -48.57
N LEU A 298 21.04 -18.66 -48.27
CA LEU A 298 20.52 -20.02 -48.31
C LEU A 298 20.57 -20.61 -49.72
N ASP A 299 20.24 -19.83 -50.75
CA ASP A 299 20.28 -20.28 -52.14
C ASP A 299 21.71 -20.62 -52.59
N ASP A 300 22.69 -19.77 -52.26
CA ASP A 300 24.11 -20.06 -52.49
C ASP A 300 24.58 -21.33 -51.77
N VAL A 301 24.09 -21.58 -50.54
CA VAL A 301 24.40 -22.79 -49.76
C VAL A 301 23.78 -24.04 -50.39
N LYS A 302 22.53 -23.95 -50.87
CA LYS A 302 21.86 -25.04 -51.61
C LYS A 302 22.60 -25.38 -52.92
N ASP A 303 23.22 -24.39 -53.55
CA ASP A 303 24.05 -24.56 -54.74
C ASP A 303 25.45 -25.17 -54.46
N GLY A 304 25.71 -25.54 -53.20
CA GLY A 304 26.90 -26.26 -52.76
C GLY A 304 28.03 -25.37 -52.25
N MET A 305 27.77 -24.09 -51.99
CA MET A 305 28.72 -23.22 -51.27
C MET A 305 28.69 -23.50 -49.77
N SER A 306 29.84 -23.40 -49.10
CA SER A 306 29.86 -23.43 -47.63
C SER A 306 29.21 -22.16 -47.07
N VAL A 307 28.47 -22.27 -45.96
CA VAL A 307 27.80 -21.15 -45.26
C VAL A 307 28.72 -19.95 -45.06
N LYS A 308 29.96 -20.19 -44.60
CA LYS A 308 30.96 -19.13 -44.38
C LYS A 308 31.28 -18.35 -45.66
N TYR A 309 31.46 -19.05 -46.77
CA TYR A 309 31.78 -18.45 -48.06
C TYR A 309 30.57 -17.70 -48.65
N ALA A 310 29.37 -18.29 -48.59
CA ALA A 310 28.14 -17.67 -49.07
C ALA A 310 27.85 -16.36 -48.34
N ALA A 311 27.91 -16.37 -47.00
CA ALA A 311 27.73 -15.16 -46.19
C ALA A 311 28.82 -14.11 -46.47
N ASP A 312 30.10 -14.50 -46.52
CA ASP A 312 31.21 -13.57 -46.76
C ASP A 312 31.13 -12.93 -48.15
N ASN A 313 30.75 -13.72 -49.16
CA ASN A 313 30.59 -13.25 -50.52
C ASN A 313 29.41 -12.28 -50.62
N PHE A 314 28.28 -12.60 -49.99
CA PHE A 314 27.12 -11.72 -49.92
C PHE A 314 27.48 -10.36 -49.32
N TYR A 315 28.09 -10.33 -48.13
CA TYR A 315 28.46 -9.07 -47.46
C TYR A 315 29.55 -8.30 -48.23
N LYS A 316 30.51 -8.98 -48.87
CA LYS A 316 31.53 -8.33 -49.71
C LYS A 316 30.93 -7.72 -50.98
N PHE A 317 30.05 -8.44 -51.66
CA PHE A 317 29.37 -7.99 -52.87
C PHE A 317 28.45 -6.79 -52.57
N ASN A 318 27.67 -6.86 -51.49
CA ASN A 318 26.81 -5.75 -51.07
C ASN A 318 27.61 -4.50 -50.69
N LYS A 319 28.75 -4.68 -49.99
CA LYS A 319 29.66 -3.57 -49.65
C LYS A 319 30.33 -2.97 -50.89
N ALA A 320 30.66 -3.80 -51.90
CA ALA A 320 31.20 -3.34 -53.18
C ALA A 320 30.16 -2.57 -54.00
N PHE A 321 28.91 -3.06 -54.08
CA PHE A 321 27.80 -2.36 -54.73
C PHE A 321 27.48 -1.02 -54.07
N LEU A 322 27.49 -0.96 -52.73
CA LEU A 322 27.35 0.29 -51.97
C LEU A 322 28.52 1.27 -52.23
N LYS A 323 29.74 0.77 -52.42
CA LYS A 323 30.92 1.58 -52.75
C LYS A 323 30.85 2.15 -54.17
N VAL A 324 30.45 1.31 -55.14
CA VAL A 324 30.25 1.70 -56.54
C VAL A 324 29.09 2.70 -56.65
N GLY A 325 28.00 2.51 -55.90
CA GLY A 325 26.90 3.48 -55.80
C GLY A 325 27.34 4.84 -55.23
N LYS A 326 28.24 4.84 -54.24
CA LYS A 326 28.83 6.07 -53.68
C LYS A 326 29.84 6.74 -54.64
N GLU A 327 30.57 5.96 -55.42
CA GLU A 327 31.53 6.44 -56.43
C GLU A 327 30.83 6.95 -57.70
N LEU A 328 29.65 6.42 -58.06
CA LEU A 328 28.83 6.96 -59.17
C LEU A 328 28.30 8.38 -58.90
N PHE A 329 28.15 8.78 -57.62
CA PHE A 329 27.77 10.16 -57.24
C PHE A 329 28.94 11.16 -57.32
N PHE A 330 30.19 10.71 -57.43
CA PHE A 330 31.38 11.55 -57.60
C PHE A 330 32.13 11.13 -58.87
N GLY A 331 31.72 11.71 -60.00
CA GLY A 331 32.19 11.26 -61.32
C GLY A 331 33.69 11.37 -61.55
N LYS A 332 34.33 10.29 -62.02
CA LYS A 332 35.14 10.26 -63.26
C LYS A 332 35.59 8.84 -63.70
N LYS A 333 35.32 8.59 -64.99
CA LYS A 333 35.99 7.79 -66.05
C LYS A 333 36.50 6.35 -65.82
N GLU A 334 35.99 5.52 -66.74
CA GLU A 334 36.42 4.17 -67.15
C GLU A 334 37.93 4.00 -67.34
N LYS A 335 38.40 2.82 -66.93
CA LYS A 335 39.47 2.07 -67.59
C LYS A 335 39.07 0.60 -67.67
N GLU A 336 38.99 0.10 -68.90
CA GLU A 336 39.02 -1.33 -69.21
C GLU A 336 40.38 -1.91 -68.81
N GLU A 337 40.38 -3.06 -68.14
CA GLU A 337 41.50 -4.00 -68.16
C GLU A 337 41.03 -5.42 -67.79
N GLY A 338 41.06 -6.31 -68.81
CA GLY A 338 41.50 -7.71 -68.68
C GLY A 338 40.56 -8.71 -68.01
N GLU A 339 39.74 -9.40 -68.80
CA GLU A 339 39.22 -10.73 -68.47
C GLU A 339 40.39 -11.68 -68.10
N LYS A 340 40.48 -12.08 -66.83
CA LYS A 340 41.02 -13.38 -66.44
C LYS A 340 39.90 -14.23 -65.86
N LYS A 341 39.26 -14.99 -66.74
CA LYS A 341 38.47 -16.16 -66.38
C LYS A 341 39.43 -17.22 -65.82
N GLU A 342 39.63 -17.24 -64.51
CA GLU A 342 40.09 -18.46 -63.85
C GLU A 342 38.91 -19.40 -63.67
N LYS A 343 39.00 -20.52 -64.40
CA LYS A 343 38.10 -21.66 -64.38
C LYS A 343 37.90 -22.17 -62.95
N TYR A 344 36.63 -22.33 -62.59
CA TYR A 344 36.13 -23.17 -61.50
C TYR A 344 36.94 -24.46 -61.29
N MET A 345 37.33 -24.72 -60.04
CA MET A 345 37.24 -26.08 -59.51
C MET A 345 35.97 -26.18 -58.67
N LYS A 346 34.88 -26.58 -59.34
CA LYS A 346 33.64 -27.07 -58.74
C LYS A 346 33.95 -28.42 -58.07
N GLY A 347 34.59 -28.39 -56.91
CA GLY A 347 34.51 -29.49 -55.98
C GLY A 347 33.11 -29.45 -55.38
N ARG A 348 32.19 -30.30 -55.85
CA ARG A 348 30.91 -30.53 -55.16
C ARG A 348 31.23 -30.98 -53.74
N LYS A 349 31.25 -30.07 -52.77
CA LYS A 349 30.96 -30.47 -51.40
C LYS A 349 29.53 -31.00 -51.40
N ALA A 350 29.29 -32.11 -50.69
CA ALA A 350 27.92 -32.51 -50.41
C ALA A 350 27.20 -31.30 -49.79
N VAL A 351 25.98 -31.02 -50.26
CA VAL A 351 25.16 -29.95 -49.67
C VAL A 351 25.05 -30.25 -48.18
N ASP A 352 25.38 -29.27 -47.35
CA ASP A 352 25.25 -29.41 -45.90
C ASP A 352 23.76 -29.32 -45.55
N GLU A 353 23.06 -30.45 -45.67
CA GLU A 353 21.62 -30.54 -45.44
C GLU A 353 21.24 -30.05 -44.04
N GLY A 354 22.11 -30.27 -43.04
CA GLY A 354 21.93 -29.77 -41.68
C GLY A 354 22.01 -28.25 -41.58
N ALA A 355 22.96 -27.61 -42.27
CA ALA A 355 23.02 -26.16 -42.34
C ALA A 355 21.83 -25.55 -43.10
N VAL A 356 21.41 -26.16 -44.21
CA VAL A 356 20.22 -25.74 -44.97
C VAL A 356 18.96 -25.79 -44.10
N GLU A 357 18.79 -26.86 -43.32
CA GLU A 357 17.67 -27.00 -42.39
C GLU A 357 17.72 -25.95 -41.27
N LYS A 358 18.88 -25.75 -40.63
CA LYS A 358 19.06 -24.76 -39.55
C LYS A 358 18.76 -23.33 -40.02
N ILE A 359 19.28 -22.93 -41.19
CA ILE A 359 19.03 -21.61 -41.77
C ILE A 359 17.55 -21.47 -42.16
N GLY A 360 16.99 -22.50 -42.82
CA GLY A 360 15.57 -22.53 -43.17
C GLY A 360 14.65 -22.39 -41.95
N ASN A 361 14.96 -23.08 -40.86
CA ASN A 361 14.22 -22.98 -39.59
C ASN A 361 14.36 -21.61 -38.95
N LYS A 362 15.54 -20.97 -38.99
CA LYS A 362 15.74 -19.60 -38.45
C LYS A 362 14.85 -18.57 -39.15
N MET A 363 14.65 -18.72 -40.47
CA MET A 363 13.83 -17.81 -41.29
C MET A 363 12.31 -18.08 -41.22
N LYS A 364 11.85 -19.13 -40.53
CA LYS A 364 10.41 -19.41 -40.38
C LYS A 364 9.68 -18.39 -39.51
N SER A 365 10.41 -17.64 -38.68
CA SER A 365 9.88 -16.57 -37.86
C SER A 365 10.61 -15.26 -38.15
N THR A 366 9.98 -14.14 -37.79
CA THR A 366 10.55 -12.81 -37.98
C THR A 366 11.88 -12.68 -37.25
N ILE A 367 12.83 -11.99 -37.87
CA ILE A 367 14.16 -11.71 -37.33
C ILE A 367 14.24 -10.24 -36.94
N MET A 368 14.57 -9.95 -35.69
CA MET A 368 14.78 -8.60 -35.18
C MET A 368 16.27 -8.28 -35.02
N LYS A 369 16.60 -6.99 -34.92
CA LYS A 369 17.91 -6.55 -34.46
C LYS A 369 17.93 -6.59 -32.93
N ALA A 370 18.95 -7.21 -32.35
CA ALA A 370 19.22 -7.18 -30.93
C ALA A 370 20.60 -6.61 -30.62
N ASN A 371 20.74 -5.88 -29.51
CA ASN A 371 22.01 -5.66 -28.84
C ASN A 371 21.94 -6.31 -27.46
N ILE A 372 22.99 -7.04 -27.06
CA ILE A 372 23.12 -7.56 -25.69
C ILE A 372 24.37 -6.94 -25.08
N ARG A 373 24.17 -6.30 -23.93
CA ARG A 373 25.23 -5.69 -23.13
C ARG A 373 25.22 -6.32 -21.75
N VAL A 374 26.42 -6.53 -21.23
CA VAL A 374 26.61 -6.97 -19.86
C VAL A 374 27.56 -6.01 -19.18
N ILE A 375 27.15 -5.48 -18.04
CA ILE A 375 27.94 -4.56 -17.22
C ILE A 375 27.97 -5.08 -15.79
N ALA A 376 29.13 -4.98 -15.18
CA ALA A 376 29.33 -5.31 -13.79
C ALA A 376 30.16 -4.21 -13.11
N SER A 377 29.83 -3.95 -11.85
CA SER A 377 30.50 -3.00 -10.99
C SER A 377 30.82 -3.66 -9.65
N GLY A 378 31.99 -3.37 -9.11
CA GLY A 378 32.42 -3.88 -7.81
C GLY A 378 33.40 -2.94 -7.12
N GLU A 379 33.75 -3.27 -5.88
CA GLU A 379 34.68 -2.50 -5.05
C GLU A 379 36.06 -2.29 -5.71
N ASN A 380 36.47 -3.23 -6.57
CA ASN A 380 37.71 -3.14 -7.34
C ASN A 380 37.54 -3.81 -8.71
N LYS A 381 38.47 -3.54 -9.61
CA LYS A 381 38.45 -4.05 -10.99
C LYS A 381 38.44 -5.58 -11.06
N GLU A 382 39.21 -6.27 -10.23
CA GLU A 382 39.27 -7.74 -10.23
C GLU A 382 37.90 -8.35 -9.89
N ARG A 383 37.19 -7.79 -8.91
CA ARG A 383 35.86 -8.22 -8.53
C ARG A 383 34.84 -7.94 -9.64
N ALA A 384 34.89 -6.75 -10.25
CA ALA A 384 34.01 -6.41 -11.36
C ALA A 384 34.22 -7.35 -12.57
N GLU A 385 35.47 -7.70 -12.89
CA GLU A 385 35.81 -8.68 -13.94
C GLU A 385 35.34 -10.10 -13.61
N ALA A 386 35.38 -10.50 -12.32
CA ALA A 386 34.86 -11.79 -11.87
C ALA A 386 33.33 -11.89 -12.07
N ILE A 387 32.58 -10.86 -11.65
CA ILE A 387 31.13 -10.78 -11.85
C ILE A 387 30.79 -10.83 -13.34
N LEU A 388 31.47 -10.01 -14.15
CA LEU A 388 31.27 -10.01 -15.61
C LEU A 388 31.50 -11.40 -16.20
N LYS A 389 32.58 -12.09 -15.81
CA LYS A 389 32.91 -13.44 -16.28
C LYS A 389 31.84 -14.48 -15.90
N GLU A 390 31.26 -14.38 -14.71
CA GLU A 390 30.18 -15.26 -14.28
C GLU A 390 28.93 -15.05 -15.15
N ILE A 391 28.57 -13.81 -15.45
CA ILE A 391 27.47 -13.50 -16.37
C ILE A 391 27.78 -14.03 -17.77
N GLU A 392 28.95 -13.75 -18.34
CA GLU A 392 29.38 -14.25 -19.65
C GLU A 392 29.27 -15.79 -19.72
N SER A 393 29.68 -16.48 -18.66
CA SER A 393 29.65 -17.94 -18.58
C SER A 393 28.23 -18.52 -18.56
N SER A 394 27.25 -17.77 -18.04
CA SER A 394 25.84 -18.20 -18.01
C SER A 394 25.21 -18.28 -19.40
N PHE A 395 25.77 -17.59 -20.40
CA PHE A 395 25.29 -17.65 -21.80
C PHE A 395 25.80 -18.87 -22.57
N ASN A 396 26.72 -19.67 -22.02
CA ASN A 396 27.24 -20.87 -22.68
C ASN A 396 26.14 -21.90 -23.00
N GLN A 397 25.05 -21.89 -22.24
CA GLN A 397 23.89 -22.76 -22.46
C GLN A 397 23.20 -22.56 -23.83
N PHE A 398 23.39 -21.39 -24.46
CA PHE A 398 22.86 -21.09 -25.79
C PHE A 398 23.76 -21.58 -26.94
N SER A 399 24.88 -22.23 -26.62
CA SER A 399 25.79 -22.76 -27.62
C SER A 399 25.19 -23.97 -28.32
N GLU A 400 25.05 -23.89 -29.65
CA GLU A 400 24.59 -24.99 -30.49
C GLU A 400 25.78 -25.57 -31.26
N ALA A 401 25.98 -26.89 -31.15
CA ALA A 401 27.08 -27.57 -31.83
C ALA A 401 26.97 -27.35 -33.35
N THR A 402 28.11 -27.06 -33.99
CA THR A 402 28.21 -26.75 -35.42
C THR A 402 27.30 -25.60 -35.91
N SER A 403 26.92 -24.68 -35.01
CA SER A 403 26.09 -23.49 -35.30
C SER A 403 26.68 -22.25 -34.59
N ASN A 404 25.85 -21.39 -33.99
CA ASN A 404 26.30 -20.21 -33.25
C ASN A 404 26.35 -20.42 -31.73
N SER A 405 27.18 -19.60 -31.08
CA SER A 405 27.22 -19.33 -29.65
C SER A 405 27.47 -17.85 -29.40
N PHE A 406 27.29 -17.40 -28.17
CA PHE A 406 27.67 -16.04 -27.77
C PHE A 406 29.15 -15.95 -27.41
N ILE A 407 29.80 -14.88 -27.88
CA ILE A 407 31.13 -14.43 -27.46
C ILE A 407 30.97 -13.02 -26.91
N PHE A 408 31.68 -12.69 -25.84
CA PHE A 408 31.64 -11.35 -25.25
C PHE A 408 32.91 -10.57 -25.57
N GLU A 409 32.74 -9.49 -26.33
CA GLU A 409 33.78 -8.52 -26.65
C GLU A 409 33.90 -7.52 -25.50
N ARG A 410 34.84 -7.79 -24.58
CA ARG A 410 35.17 -6.87 -23.49
C ARG A 410 35.80 -5.59 -24.05
N VAL A 411 35.24 -4.44 -23.68
CA VAL A 411 35.69 -3.13 -24.15
C VAL A 411 36.49 -2.40 -23.06
N SER A 412 37.37 -1.48 -23.47
CA SER A 412 38.20 -0.69 -22.55
C SER A 412 38.43 0.72 -23.09
N GLY A 413 38.89 1.64 -22.22
CA GLY A 413 39.17 3.02 -22.61
C GLY A 413 37.94 3.77 -23.11
N GLY A 414 38.06 4.47 -24.24
CA GLY A 414 36.95 5.27 -24.80
C GLY A 414 35.73 4.43 -25.22
N GLU A 415 35.92 3.19 -25.67
CA GLU A 415 34.80 2.30 -26.00
C GLU A 415 34.02 1.86 -24.76
N LEU A 416 34.69 1.70 -23.62
CA LEU A 416 34.02 1.38 -22.36
C LEU A 416 33.18 2.55 -21.84
N LYS A 417 33.70 3.79 -21.96
CA LYS A 417 32.94 5.00 -21.63
C LYS A 417 31.68 5.13 -22.48
N LYS A 418 31.82 4.89 -23.79
CA LYS A 418 30.68 4.86 -24.71
C LYS A 418 29.67 3.77 -24.33
N LEU A 419 30.13 2.57 -23.95
CA LEU A 419 29.24 1.50 -23.51
C LEU A 419 28.43 1.89 -22.26
N PHE A 420 29.06 2.54 -21.27
CA PHE A 420 28.36 2.99 -20.06
C PHE A 420 27.33 4.07 -20.37
N HIS A 421 27.70 5.06 -21.17
CA HIS A 421 26.77 6.10 -21.63
C HIS A 421 25.59 5.49 -22.41
N ASP A 422 25.88 4.63 -23.40
CA ASP A 422 24.84 3.97 -24.19
C ASP A 422 23.93 3.09 -23.30
N PHE A 423 24.45 2.52 -22.20
CA PHE A 423 23.68 1.73 -21.25
C PHE A 423 22.71 2.59 -20.44
N SER A 424 23.20 3.67 -19.81
CA SER A 424 22.39 4.59 -19.00
C SER A 424 21.28 5.23 -19.81
N PHE A 425 21.60 5.68 -21.02
CA PHE A 425 20.64 6.27 -21.97
C PHE A 425 19.84 5.23 -22.74
N ARG A 426 20.10 3.93 -22.54
CA ARG A 426 19.43 2.82 -23.23
C ARG A 426 19.48 2.99 -24.76
N ALA A 427 20.55 3.58 -25.28
CA ALA A 427 20.70 3.91 -26.69
C ALA A 427 20.98 2.66 -27.53
N PHE A 428 20.39 2.53 -28.72
CA PHE A 428 20.67 1.40 -29.62
C PHE A 428 22.01 1.55 -30.35
N SER A 429 22.81 0.47 -30.42
CA SER A 429 24.10 0.44 -31.14
C SER A 429 23.95 -0.24 -32.50
N SER A 430 23.86 0.55 -33.57
CA SER A 430 23.68 0.05 -34.95
C SER A 430 24.88 -0.72 -35.50
N ASP A 431 26.05 -0.66 -34.85
CA ASP A 431 27.28 -1.39 -35.19
C ASP A 431 27.46 -2.73 -34.47
N LYS A 432 26.65 -3.01 -33.43
CA LYS A 432 26.71 -4.23 -32.60
C LYS A 432 25.45 -5.09 -32.72
N VAL A 433 24.92 -5.21 -33.95
CA VAL A 433 23.63 -5.85 -34.22
C VAL A 433 23.74 -7.38 -34.28
N LEU A 434 22.86 -8.04 -33.53
CA LEU A 434 22.62 -9.49 -33.55
C LEU A 434 21.26 -9.77 -34.21
N PRO A 435 21.21 -10.32 -35.43
CA PRO A 435 19.98 -10.78 -36.05
C PRO A 435 19.47 -12.05 -35.35
N MET A 436 18.40 -11.90 -34.58
CA MET A 436 17.80 -12.98 -33.78
C MET A 436 16.32 -13.14 -34.14
N ASN A 437 15.88 -14.36 -34.34
CA ASN A 437 14.46 -14.64 -34.51
C ASN A 437 13.72 -14.64 -33.15
N LEU A 438 12.39 -14.68 -33.18
CA LEU A 438 11.59 -14.57 -31.96
C LEU A 438 11.88 -15.68 -30.93
N LYS A 439 12.20 -16.89 -31.40
CA LYS A 439 12.57 -18.02 -30.53
C LYS A 439 13.93 -17.81 -29.89
N GLU A 440 14.92 -17.34 -30.64
CA GLU A 440 16.24 -17.01 -30.12
C GLU A 440 16.14 -15.90 -29.07
N LEU A 441 15.32 -14.86 -29.31
CA LEU A 441 15.07 -13.79 -28.34
C LEU A 441 14.41 -14.30 -27.06
N ALA A 442 13.32 -15.07 -27.19
CA ALA A 442 12.59 -15.66 -26.06
C ALA A 442 13.45 -16.64 -25.26
N SER A 443 14.39 -17.34 -25.91
CA SER A 443 15.32 -18.23 -25.22
C SER A 443 16.33 -17.46 -24.36
N VAL A 444 16.79 -16.30 -24.84
CA VAL A 444 17.81 -15.49 -24.15
C VAL A 444 17.19 -14.65 -23.04
N PHE A 445 15.99 -14.10 -23.27
CA PHE A 445 15.31 -13.27 -22.28
C PHE A 445 13.80 -13.51 -22.33
N HIS A 446 13.27 -13.95 -21.19
CA HIS A 446 11.85 -14.05 -20.88
C HIS A 446 11.63 -13.68 -19.41
N PHE A 447 10.40 -13.35 -19.05
CA PHE A 447 10.11 -13.02 -17.65
C PHE A 447 10.20 -14.26 -16.75
N PRO A 448 10.86 -14.22 -15.58
CA PRO A 448 11.01 -15.42 -14.75
C PRO A 448 9.66 -15.87 -14.14
N VAL A 449 9.32 -17.16 -14.26
CA VAL A 449 8.14 -17.77 -13.62
C VAL A 449 8.46 -19.04 -12.86
N GLY A 450 7.77 -19.22 -11.73
CA GLY A 450 7.79 -20.48 -10.99
C GLY A 450 8.99 -20.69 -10.07
N ILE A 451 9.81 -19.65 -9.84
CA ILE A 451 11.02 -19.74 -9.01
C ILE A 451 10.68 -19.25 -7.60
N GLY A 452 9.95 -20.05 -6.82
CA GLY A 452 9.74 -19.81 -5.39
C GLY A 452 11.00 -20.03 -4.52
N SER A 453 12.20 -20.06 -5.12
CA SER A 453 13.45 -20.48 -4.47
C SER A 453 14.61 -19.48 -4.59
N GLN A 454 14.42 -18.31 -5.20
CA GLN A 454 15.41 -17.23 -5.18
C GLN A 454 14.91 -16.07 -4.31
N PRO A 455 15.36 -15.97 -3.04
CA PRO A 455 14.94 -14.92 -2.11
C PRO A 455 15.20 -13.50 -2.60
N GLN A 456 16.12 -13.32 -3.56
CA GLN A 456 16.57 -12.01 -4.06
C GLN A 456 15.78 -11.51 -5.28
N LEU A 457 14.91 -12.31 -5.90
CA LEU A 457 14.05 -11.79 -6.96
C LEU A 457 12.88 -11.07 -6.30
N LYS A 458 12.67 -9.79 -6.66
CA LYS A 458 11.58 -9.00 -6.08
C LYS A 458 10.23 -9.67 -6.33
N GLU A 459 9.54 -10.06 -5.26
CA GLU A 459 8.20 -10.63 -5.37
C GLU A 459 7.14 -9.55 -5.54
N ALA A 460 6.05 -9.90 -6.23
CA ALA A 460 4.89 -9.03 -6.34
C ALA A 460 4.40 -8.64 -4.94
N ARG A 461 4.31 -7.33 -4.66
CA ARG A 461 3.65 -6.78 -3.46
C ARG A 461 2.21 -7.29 -3.36
N ALA A 462 1.48 -6.98 -2.30
CA ALA A 462 0.05 -7.35 -2.19
C ALA A 462 -0.75 -6.95 -3.47
N GLY A 463 -1.73 -7.77 -3.87
CA GLY A 463 -2.65 -7.50 -4.98
C GLY A 463 -3.26 -6.09 -4.94
N ILE A 464 -3.47 -5.48 -6.11
CA ILE A 464 -4.23 -4.23 -6.28
C ILE A 464 -5.39 -4.47 -7.23
N ALA A 465 -6.53 -3.85 -6.98
CA ALA A 465 -7.73 -3.97 -7.80
C ALA A 465 -8.49 -2.63 -7.85
N PRO A 466 -9.16 -2.32 -8.96
CA PRO A 466 -9.87 -1.06 -9.11
C PRO A 466 -11.09 -1.02 -8.20
N ALA A 467 -11.41 0.18 -7.74
CA ALA A 467 -12.70 0.46 -7.12
C ALA A 467 -13.85 0.16 -8.12
N PRO A 468 -14.96 -0.46 -7.68
CA PRO A 468 -16.19 -0.60 -8.45
C PRO A 468 -16.68 0.73 -9.03
N ILE A 469 -17.27 0.70 -10.23
CA ILE A 469 -17.75 1.90 -10.93
C ILE A 469 -18.96 2.52 -10.20
N GLU A 470 -19.68 1.69 -9.45
CA GLU A 470 -20.90 2.06 -8.73
C GLU A 470 -20.61 2.88 -7.46
N ILE A 471 -19.35 3.06 -7.06
CA ILE A 471 -18.99 3.81 -5.86
C ILE A 471 -19.52 5.25 -5.95
N GLY A 472 -20.38 5.58 -4.98
CA GLY A 472 -20.92 6.92 -4.83
C GLY A 472 -19.88 7.92 -4.30
N GLN A 473 -20.19 9.20 -4.47
CA GLN A 473 -19.38 10.32 -3.95
C GLN A 473 -19.93 10.88 -2.63
N GLU A 474 -20.99 10.27 -2.08
CA GLU A 474 -21.67 10.73 -0.87
C GLU A 474 -21.37 9.83 0.33
N GLY A 475 -21.36 10.44 1.53
CA GLY A 475 -21.12 9.74 2.79
C GLY A 475 -19.77 10.10 3.39
N ILE A 476 -19.24 9.21 4.23
CA ILE A 476 -17.93 9.40 4.86
C ILE A 476 -16.83 8.86 3.97
N LEU A 477 -15.74 9.61 3.83
CA LEU A 477 -14.56 9.21 3.09
C LEU A 477 -13.75 8.20 3.91
N LEU A 478 -13.58 6.99 3.37
CA LEU A 478 -12.78 5.93 3.99
C LEU A 478 -11.30 6.02 3.60
N GLY A 479 -11.02 6.41 2.36
CA GLY A 479 -9.67 6.43 1.80
C GLY A 479 -9.65 6.56 0.29
N ILE A 480 -8.50 6.26 -0.30
CA ILE A 480 -8.25 6.39 -1.74
C ILE A 480 -7.89 5.01 -2.30
N ASN A 481 -8.59 4.58 -3.35
CA ASN A 481 -8.14 3.48 -4.19
C ASN A 481 -7.21 4.05 -5.27
N SER A 482 -5.92 3.72 -5.18
CA SER A 482 -4.95 4.00 -6.23
C SER A 482 -4.79 2.77 -7.10
N TYR A 483 -5.26 2.82 -8.35
CA TYR A 483 -5.15 1.72 -9.31
C TYR A 483 -4.77 2.25 -10.70
N ARG A 484 -3.67 1.73 -11.27
CA ARG A 484 -3.15 2.09 -12.60
C ARG A 484 -3.02 3.61 -12.82
N GLY A 485 -2.44 4.31 -11.84
CA GLY A 485 -2.23 5.76 -11.88
C GLY A 485 -3.50 6.60 -11.77
N ARG A 486 -4.64 5.99 -11.40
CA ARG A 486 -5.89 6.69 -11.10
C ARG A 486 -6.22 6.54 -9.62
N ASP A 487 -6.46 7.68 -8.99
CA ASP A 487 -6.92 7.76 -7.60
C ASP A 487 -8.43 7.99 -7.58
N THR A 488 -9.13 7.09 -6.89
CA THR A 488 -10.59 7.17 -6.68
C THR A 488 -10.87 7.28 -5.19
N GLU A 489 -11.58 8.33 -4.78
CA GLU A 489 -12.04 8.48 -3.41
C GLU A 489 -13.17 7.49 -3.09
N ILE A 490 -13.06 6.84 -1.94
CA ILE A 490 -13.97 5.76 -1.53
C ILE A 490 -14.84 6.25 -0.40
N HIS A 491 -16.12 6.47 -0.69
CA HIS A 491 -17.11 6.93 0.29
C HIS A 491 -18.02 5.79 0.74
N LEU A 492 -18.39 5.80 2.03
CA LEU A 492 -19.37 4.89 2.61
C LEU A 492 -20.66 5.66 2.92
N ALA A 493 -21.71 5.36 2.15
CA ALA A 493 -23.00 6.04 2.22
C ALA A 493 -23.70 5.81 3.56
N ARG A 494 -24.48 6.82 3.99
CA ARG A 494 -25.16 6.86 5.30
C ARG A 494 -26.05 5.64 5.56
N GLU A 495 -26.81 5.20 4.55
CA GLU A 495 -27.69 4.02 4.66
C GLU A 495 -26.92 2.70 4.73
N ASP A 496 -25.81 2.57 4.01
CA ASP A 496 -24.98 1.36 4.04
C ASP A 496 -24.28 1.20 5.39
N ARG A 497 -23.93 2.30 6.07
CA ARG A 497 -23.39 2.29 7.44
C ARG A 497 -24.33 1.69 8.47
N MET A 498 -25.64 1.71 8.25
CA MET A 498 -26.60 1.08 9.16
C MET A 498 -26.49 -0.45 9.18
N ARG A 499 -25.71 -1.04 8.27
CA ARG A 499 -25.32 -2.46 8.30
C ARG A 499 -23.95 -2.69 8.93
N HIS A 500 -23.48 -1.74 9.74
CA HIS A 500 -22.25 -1.84 10.52
C HIS A 500 -20.97 -1.84 9.68
N PHE A 501 -19.85 -1.55 10.34
CA PHE A 501 -18.52 -1.52 9.74
C PHE A 501 -17.55 -2.30 10.61
N TYR A 502 -16.83 -3.23 9.99
CA TYR A 502 -15.89 -4.13 10.67
C TYR A 502 -14.45 -3.86 10.23
N VAL A 503 -13.55 -3.73 11.19
CA VAL A 503 -12.13 -3.45 10.95
C VAL A 503 -11.27 -4.52 11.62
N ILE A 504 -10.38 -5.16 10.87
CA ILE A 504 -9.42 -6.13 11.41
C ILE A 504 -8.01 -5.88 10.89
N GLY A 505 -7.00 -6.14 11.72
CA GLY A 505 -5.60 -5.90 11.41
C GLY A 505 -4.69 -6.02 12.63
N GLN A 506 -3.42 -6.33 12.41
CA GLN A 506 -2.41 -6.31 13.47
C GLN A 506 -2.20 -4.88 14.01
N THR A 507 -1.54 -4.76 15.16
CA THR A 507 -1.14 -3.46 15.74
C THR A 507 -0.27 -2.66 14.74
N GLY A 508 -0.50 -1.35 14.64
CA GLY A 508 0.27 -0.45 13.76
C GLY A 508 -0.09 -0.49 12.27
N THR A 509 -1.09 -1.28 11.87
CA THR A 509 -1.46 -1.43 10.44
C THR A 509 -2.40 -0.34 9.91
N GLY A 510 -3.07 0.43 10.76
CA GLY A 510 -3.94 1.54 10.35
C GLY A 510 -5.41 1.48 10.81
N LYS A 511 -5.81 0.47 11.60
CA LYS A 511 -7.18 0.34 12.16
C LYS A 511 -7.69 1.61 12.85
N THR A 512 -6.91 2.11 13.80
CA THR A 512 -7.26 3.31 14.58
C THR A 512 -7.38 4.53 13.68
N ASN A 513 -6.52 4.68 12.67
CA ASN A 513 -6.58 5.80 11.73
C ASN A 513 -7.88 5.84 10.95
N ILE A 514 -8.34 4.70 10.40
CA ILE A 514 -9.62 4.69 9.67
C ILE A 514 -10.77 5.05 10.60
N MET A 515 -10.82 4.51 11.82
CA MET A 515 -11.88 4.84 12.79
C MET A 515 -11.86 6.31 13.20
N LEU A 516 -10.68 6.87 13.50
CA LEU A 516 -10.50 8.28 13.85
C LEU A 516 -10.97 9.21 12.73
N ASN A 517 -10.69 8.87 11.48
CA ASN A 517 -11.15 9.65 10.33
C ASN A 517 -12.67 9.57 10.16
N MET A 518 -13.28 8.40 10.36
CA MET A 518 -14.73 8.25 10.27
C MET A 518 -15.45 9.06 11.36
N ILE A 519 -15.06 8.92 12.63
CA ILE A 519 -15.74 9.64 13.73
C ILE A 519 -15.53 11.16 13.64
N THR A 520 -14.36 11.62 13.18
CA THR A 520 -14.11 13.05 12.96
C THR A 520 -15.09 13.61 11.93
N GLN A 521 -15.35 12.88 10.85
CA GLN A 521 -16.32 13.28 9.83
C GLN A 521 -17.75 13.30 10.39
N ASP A 522 -18.14 12.30 11.18
CA ASP A 522 -19.46 12.27 11.83
C ASP A 522 -19.71 13.49 12.73
N ILE A 523 -18.71 13.84 13.54
CA ILE A 523 -18.78 15.00 14.43
C ILE A 523 -18.94 16.29 13.62
N LYS A 524 -18.18 16.44 12.53
CA LYS A 524 -18.28 17.58 11.61
C LYS A 524 -19.64 17.63 10.90
N ASN A 525 -20.20 16.47 10.55
CA ASN A 525 -21.51 16.35 9.90
C ASN A 525 -22.69 16.62 10.85
N GLY A 526 -22.44 16.86 12.14
CA GLY A 526 -23.48 17.11 13.12
C GLY A 526 -24.16 15.84 13.64
N ASP A 527 -23.55 14.67 13.44
CA ASP A 527 -24.11 13.39 13.88
C ASP A 527 -23.75 13.08 15.34
N GLY A 528 -24.54 12.19 15.94
CA GLY A 528 -24.32 11.67 17.29
C GLY A 528 -23.43 10.44 17.24
N CYS A 529 -22.45 10.38 18.14
CA CYS A 529 -21.51 9.27 18.18
C CYS A 529 -21.06 8.93 19.59
N CYS A 530 -20.61 7.69 19.76
CA CYS A 530 -19.95 7.21 20.95
C CYS A 530 -18.62 6.57 20.55
N TYR A 531 -17.53 6.86 21.28
CA TYR A 531 -16.24 6.21 21.10
C TYR A 531 -15.78 5.58 22.42
N ILE A 532 -15.54 4.28 22.42
CA ILE A 532 -15.04 3.53 23.58
C ILE A 532 -13.59 3.14 23.31
N ASP A 533 -12.68 3.68 24.12
CA ASP A 533 -11.23 3.48 24.02
C ASP A 533 -10.70 2.82 25.32
N PRO A 534 -10.12 1.61 25.25
CA PRO A 534 -9.47 0.97 26.39
C PRO A 534 -8.21 1.70 26.88
N HIS A 535 -7.50 2.43 26.01
CA HIS A 535 -6.19 3.00 26.29
C HIS A 535 -6.21 4.52 26.51
N GLY A 536 -7.15 5.22 25.88
CA GLY A 536 -7.44 6.64 26.08
C GLY A 536 -6.62 7.59 25.20
N THR A 537 -5.71 7.07 24.37
CA THR A 537 -4.87 7.89 23.46
C THR A 537 -5.66 8.45 22.30
N ASP A 538 -6.63 7.69 21.80
CA ASP A 538 -7.35 8.02 20.58
C ASP A 538 -8.39 9.12 20.84
N ILE A 539 -8.95 9.11 22.05
CA ILE A 539 -9.89 10.14 22.51
C ILE A 539 -9.23 11.53 22.58
N GLN A 540 -7.95 11.63 22.96
CA GLN A 540 -7.23 12.91 22.94
C GLN A 540 -7.23 13.50 21.52
N THR A 541 -7.00 12.63 20.53
CA THR A 541 -7.03 13.01 19.12
C THR A 541 -8.43 13.45 18.70
N ILE A 542 -9.49 12.74 19.11
CA ILE A 542 -10.88 13.13 18.81
C ILE A 542 -11.22 14.48 19.46
N LEU A 543 -10.89 14.68 20.74
CA LEU A 543 -11.11 15.93 21.48
C LEU A 543 -10.43 17.11 20.79
N SER A 544 -9.22 16.93 20.28
CA SER A 544 -8.49 17.98 19.56
C SER A 544 -9.17 18.40 18.24
N ARG A 545 -10.11 17.60 17.72
CA ARG A 545 -10.81 17.82 16.44
C ARG A 545 -12.26 18.24 16.61
N ILE A 546 -12.73 18.43 17.84
CA ILE A 546 -14.11 18.89 18.09
C ILE A 546 -14.26 20.32 17.54
N PRO A 547 -15.23 20.56 16.63
CA PRO A 547 -15.51 21.90 16.14
C PRO A 547 -16.19 22.74 17.22
N LYS A 548 -16.01 24.07 17.17
CA LYS A 548 -16.43 24.98 18.25
C LYS A 548 -17.92 24.90 18.57
N GLU A 549 -18.74 24.71 17.55
CA GLU A 549 -20.19 24.60 17.62
C GLU A 549 -20.69 23.30 18.28
N ARG A 550 -19.84 22.27 18.43
CA ARG A 550 -20.18 20.98 19.06
C ARG A 550 -19.58 20.81 20.45
N ILE A 551 -18.88 21.82 20.99
CA ILE A 551 -18.22 21.75 22.31
C ILE A 551 -19.21 21.36 23.41
N ASP A 552 -20.41 21.95 23.41
CA ASP A 552 -21.45 21.69 24.42
C ASP A 552 -22.10 20.32 24.34
N ASP A 553 -21.89 19.59 23.23
CA ASP A 553 -22.39 18.24 23.00
C ASP A 553 -21.46 17.15 23.53
N VAL A 554 -20.24 17.51 23.95
CA VAL A 554 -19.21 16.56 24.39
C VAL A 554 -19.46 16.10 25.83
N ILE A 555 -19.55 14.79 25.99
CA ILE A 555 -19.55 14.08 27.27
C ILE A 555 -18.28 13.23 27.30
N TYR A 556 -17.26 13.68 28.03
CA TYR A 556 -16.01 12.96 28.22
C TYR A 556 -16.07 12.20 29.54
N PHE A 557 -16.24 10.89 29.46
CA PHE A 557 -16.31 10.01 30.61
C PHE A 557 -14.96 9.33 30.85
N ASP A 558 -14.34 9.68 31.97
CA ASP A 558 -13.10 9.07 32.48
C ASP A 558 -13.31 8.66 33.95
N PRO A 559 -13.65 7.40 34.22
CA PRO A 559 -13.86 6.91 35.59
C PRO A 559 -12.58 6.98 36.46
N ALA A 560 -11.38 7.05 35.85
CA ALA A 560 -10.14 7.22 36.61
C ALA A 560 -9.93 8.67 37.10
N TYR A 561 -10.75 9.62 36.66
CA TYR A 561 -10.77 10.98 37.19
C TYR A 561 -11.60 11.07 38.47
N THR A 562 -10.93 10.94 39.61
CA THR A 562 -11.61 10.78 40.91
C THR A 562 -12.05 12.09 41.56
N ALA A 563 -11.56 13.26 41.12
CA ALA A 563 -11.92 14.53 41.75
C ALA A 563 -13.42 14.87 41.54
N ARG A 564 -13.95 14.53 40.36
CA ARG A 564 -15.37 14.69 40.03
C ARG A 564 -15.95 13.41 39.42
N PRO A 565 -16.23 12.37 40.20
CA PRO A 565 -16.70 11.09 39.68
C PRO A 565 -18.06 11.24 38.98
N MET A 566 -18.17 10.67 37.77
CA MET A 566 -19.44 10.58 37.04
C MET A 566 -20.13 9.26 37.37
N GLY A 567 -21.35 9.32 37.89
CA GLY A 567 -22.15 8.15 38.25
C GLY A 567 -22.58 7.32 37.03
N LEU A 568 -22.43 6.01 37.13
CA LEU A 568 -22.99 5.01 36.22
C LEU A 568 -23.64 3.90 37.04
N ASN A 569 -24.94 4.05 37.31
CA ASN A 569 -25.72 3.07 38.02
C ASN A 569 -26.16 1.92 37.10
N MET A 570 -25.69 0.71 37.39
CA MET A 570 -26.01 -0.48 36.61
C MET A 570 -27.48 -0.87 36.70
N LEU A 571 -28.13 -0.66 37.86
CA LEU A 571 -29.52 -1.02 38.11
C LEU A 571 -30.53 0.04 37.66
N GLU A 572 -30.07 1.19 37.16
CA GLU A 572 -30.96 2.26 36.75
C GLU A 572 -31.73 1.89 35.47
N TYR A 573 -33.02 2.21 35.45
CA TYR A 573 -33.94 2.00 34.34
C TYR A 573 -34.92 3.18 34.26
N ASP A 574 -35.59 3.37 33.13
CA ASP A 574 -36.62 4.42 33.03
C ASP A 574 -37.92 3.94 33.70
N PRO A 575 -38.43 4.62 34.75
CA PRO A 575 -39.67 4.24 35.42
C PRO A 575 -40.91 4.19 34.50
N LYS A 576 -40.88 4.85 33.34
CA LYS A 576 -41.94 4.76 32.32
C LYS A 576 -42.01 3.40 31.64
N TYR A 577 -40.91 2.64 31.65
CA TYR A 577 -40.75 1.34 31.01
C TYR A 577 -40.25 0.29 32.04
N PRO A 578 -41.07 -0.11 33.03
CA PRO A 578 -40.66 -1.05 34.09
C PRO A 578 -40.18 -2.41 33.56
N GLU A 579 -40.57 -2.81 32.35
CA GLU A 579 -40.12 -4.02 31.67
C GLU A 579 -38.61 -4.04 31.42
N GLN A 580 -37.95 -2.87 31.39
CA GLN A 580 -36.50 -2.74 31.28
C GLN A 580 -35.75 -3.42 32.44
N LYS A 581 -36.41 -3.60 33.60
CA LYS A 581 -35.82 -4.29 34.76
C LYS A 581 -35.27 -5.66 34.38
N THR A 582 -36.03 -6.43 33.60
CA THR A 582 -35.61 -7.77 33.17
C THR A 582 -34.38 -7.71 32.29
N PHE A 583 -34.32 -6.74 31.37
CA PHE A 583 -33.14 -6.53 30.52
C PHE A 583 -31.91 -6.18 31.36
N VAL A 584 -32.03 -5.23 32.29
CA VAL A 584 -30.93 -4.82 33.18
C VAL A 584 -30.40 -5.99 34.01
N VAL A 585 -31.29 -6.78 34.63
CA VAL A 585 -30.88 -7.95 35.44
C VAL A 585 -30.23 -9.04 34.57
N ASN A 586 -30.77 -9.30 33.38
CA ASN A 586 -30.19 -10.27 32.44
C ASN A 586 -28.82 -9.84 31.96
N GLU A 587 -28.67 -8.57 31.57
CA GLU A 587 -27.40 -8.03 31.08
C GLU A 587 -26.35 -8.05 32.20
N MET A 588 -26.72 -7.66 33.43
CA MET A 588 -25.82 -7.78 34.58
C MET A 588 -25.36 -9.22 34.82
N MET A 589 -26.26 -10.20 34.69
CA MET A 589 -25.87 -11.61 34.79
C MET A 589 -24.90 -12.00 33.66
N GLY A 590 -25.17 -11.56 32.42
CA GLY A 590 -24.27 -11.78 31.28
C GLY A 590 -22.88 -11.16 31.49
N ILE A 591 -22.83 -9.94 32.04
CA ILE A 591 -21.60 -9.25 32.41
C ILE A 591 -20.83 -10.06 33.45
N PHE A 592 -21.48 -10.56 34.50
CA PHE A 592 -20.80 -11.37 35.52
C PHE A 592 -20.35 -12.73 34.99
N ASN A 593 -21.11 -13.37 34.10
CA ASN A 593 -20.67 -14.57 33.40
C ASN A 593 -19.44 -14.34 32.53
N LYS A 594 -19.28 -13.13 31.98
CA LYS A 594 -18.14 -12.75 31.15
C LYS A 594 -16.90 -12.38 31.97
N LEU A 595 -17.09 -11.66 33.08
CA LEU A 595 -16.00 -11.17 33.93
C LEU A 595 -15.48 -12.21 34.92
N PHE A 596 -16.34 -13.14 35.34
CA PHE A 596 -16.02 -14.17 36.33
C PHE A 596 -16.30 -15.56 35.75
N ASP A 597 -15.53 -16.56 36.16
CA ASP A 597 -15.82 -17.95 35.80
C ASP A 597 -17.04 -18.48 36.59
N MET A 598 -18.22 -18.14 36.10
CA MET A 598 -19.49 -18.50 36.72
C MET A 598 -19.84 -19.98 36.55
N LYS A 599 -19.14 -20.71 35.67
CA LYS A 599 -19.27 -22.17 35.58
C LYS A 599 -18.68 -22.86 36.82
N ILE A 600 -17.63 -22.29 37.39
CA ILE A 600 -17.01 -22.77 38.63
C ILE A 600 -17.60 -22.09 39.86
N GLY A 601 -17.88 -20.79 39.77
CA GLY A 601 -18.23 -19.94 40.91
C GLY A 601 -19.70 -19.55 41.05
N GLY A 602 -20.59 -19.94 40.14
CA GLY A 602 -21.89 -19.26 39.93
C GLY A 602 -23.11 -20.15 39.70
N GLY A 603 -23.21 -21.29 40.40
CA GLY A 603 -24.31 -22.27 40.20
C GLY A 603 -25.73 -21.71 40.37
N ALA A 604 -26.75 -22.55 40.13
CA ALA A 604 -28.17 -22.14 40.05
C ALA A 604 -28.66 -21.28 41.25
N MET A 605 -28.12 -21.52 42.44
CA MET A 605 -28.45 -20.73 43.63
C MET A 605 -27.92 -19.29 43.54
N PHE A 606 -26.71 -19.05 43.01
CA PHE A 606 -26.21 -17.70 42.76
C PHE A 606 -27.20 -16.94 41.86
N GLU A 607 -27.54 -17.54 40.72
CA GLU A 607 -28.40 -16.91 39.73
C GLU A 607 -29.77 -16.58 40.33
N GLN A 608 -30.38 -17.53 41.05
CA GLN A 608 -31.68 -17.35 41.67
C GLN A 608 -31.66 -16.23 42.73
N TYR A 609 -30.70 -16.25 43.66
CA TYR A 609 -30.64 -15.25 44.72
C TYR A 609 -30.21 -13.87 44.22
N PHE A 610 -29.25 -13.79 43.29
CA PHE A 610 -28.86 -12.53 42.67
C PHE A 610 -30.04 -11.90 41.93
N ARG A 611 -30.72 -12.65 41.04
CA ARG A 611 -31.83 -12.11 40.25
C ARG A 611 -32.95 -11.57 41.14
N ASN A 612 -33.37 -12.36 42.13
CA ASN A 612 -34.45 -11.94 43.04
C ASN A 612 -34.03 -10.79 43.97
N SER A 613 -32.75 -10.69 44.33
CA SER A 613 -32.21 -9.54 45.08
C SER A 613 -32.20 -8.29 44.22
N ALA A 614 -31.64 -8.37 43.01
CA ALA A 614 -31.61 -7.25 42.06
C ALA A 614 -33.02 -6.74 41.75
N PHE A 615 -33.96 -7.64 41.44
CA PHE A 615 -35.34 -7.25 41.20
C PHE A 615 -35.98 -6.60 42.44
N LEU A 616 -35.81 -7.16 43.63
CA LEU A 616 -36.37 -6.58 44.85
C LEU A 616 -35.81 -5.18 45.13
N VAL A 617 -34.51 -4.97 44.90
CA VAL A 617 -33.86 -3.66 45.03
C VAL A 617 -34.45 -2.63 44.05
N MET A 618 -34.73 -3.05 42.81
CA MET A 618 -35.30 -2.22 41.74
C MET A 618 -36.81 -1.95 41.90
N GLU A 619 -37.51 -2.61 42.84
CA GLU A 619 -38.93 -2.34 43.10
C GLU A 619 -39.16 -1.04 43.88
N ASP A 620 -38.16 -0.58 44.62
CA ASP A 620 -38.22 0.68 45.38
C ASP A 620 -36.92 1.48 45.22
N PRO A 621 -36.72 2.17 44.07
CA PRO A 621 -35.48 2.91 43.84
C PRO A 621 -35.21 4.04 44.84
N GLU A 622 -36.25 4.61 45.46
CA GLU A 622 -36.13 5.72 46.42
C GLU A 622 -35.38 5.34 47.70
N SER A 623 -35.50 4.08 48.14
CA SER A 623 -34.71 3.55 49.27
C SER A 623 -33.33 3.02 48.87
N GLY A 624 -32.94 3.25 47.62
CA GLY A 624 -31.65 2.94 47.05
C GLY A 624 -31.67 1.78 46.07
N SER A 625 -31.06 1.98 44.90
CA SER A 625 -31.03 1.01 43.80
C SER A 625 -29.65 0.87 43.17
N THR A 626 -28.65 0.43 43.95
CA THR A 626 -27.28 0.21 43.46
C THR A 626 -26.79 -1.19 43.83
N LEU A 627 -25.57 -1.55 43.40
CA LEU A 627 -24.96 -2.84 43.71
C LEU A 627 -24.84 -3.08 45.23
N LEU A 628 -24.68 -2.01 46.01
CA LEU A 628 -24.63 -2.07 47.47
C LEU A 628 -25.93 -2.65 48.07
N GLU A 629 -27.08 -2.20 47.58
CA GLU A 629 -28.36 -2.62 48.13
C GLU A 629 -28.68 -4.09 47.81
N ILE A 630 -28.07 -4.68 46.77
CA ILE A 630 -28.19 -6.13 46.49
C ILE A 630 -27.65 -6.94 47.65
N THR A 631 -26.44 -6.61 48.14
CA THR A 631 -25.85 -7.29 49.30
C THR A 631 -26.63 -7.01 50.59
N ARG A 632 -27.19 -5.80 50.71
CA ARG A 632 -27.97 -5.39 51.89
C ARG A 632 -29.28 -6.17 52.01
N VAL A 633 -29.98 -6.41 50.91
CA VAL A 633 -31.21 -7.23 50.89
C VAL A 633 -30.95 -8.65 51.43
N LEU A 634 -29.77 -9.21 51.20
CA LEU A 634 -29.40 -10.54 51.69
C LEU A 634 -28.99 -10.55 53.16
N ALA A 635 -28.28 -9.51 53.63
CA ALA A 635 -27.71 -9.46 54.97
C ALA A 635 -28.63 -8.82 56.04
N ASP A 636 -29.39 -7.78 55.67
CA ASP A 636 -30.18 -6.94 56.59
C ASP A 636 -31.67 -7.24 56.42
N LYS A 637 -32.24 -7.94 57.41
CA LYS A 637 -33.65 -8.30 57.42
C LYS A 637 -34.56 -7.07 57.47
N GLN A 638 -34.22 -6.03 58.24
CA GLN A 638 -35.07 -4.84 58.35
C GLN A 638 -35.18 -4.11 57.01
N PHE A 639 -34.05 -4.01 56.29
CA PHE A 639 -34.04 -3.43 54.94
C PHE A 639 -34.79 -4.31 53.93
N ARG A 640 -34.63 -5.63 54.01
CA ARG A 640 -35.41 -6.56 53.18
C ARG A 640 -36.91 -6.43 53.42
N ASP A 641 -37.34 -6.38 54.69
CA ASP A 641 -38.75 -6.21 55.07
C ASP A 641 -39.30 -4.88 54.54
N LEU A 642 -38.51 -3.79 54.60
CA LEU A 642 -38.85 -2.49 54.00
C LEU A 642 -39.07 -2.61 52.49
N LYS A 643 -38.15 -3.25 51.76
CA LYS A 643 -38.27 -3.46 50.31
C LYS A 643 -39.46 -4.35 49.97
N LEU A 644 -39.71 -5.42 50.74
CA LEU A 644 -40.84 -6.33 50.56
C LEU A 644 -42.19 -5.64 50.80
N ALA A 645 -42.28 -4.74 51.78
CA ALA A 645 -43.47 -3.95 52.04
C ALA A 645 -43.84 -3.07 50.83
N ARG A 646 -42.83 -2.56 50.11
CA ARG A 646 -42.99 -1.67 48.95
C ARG A 646 -42.96 -2.37 47.60
N CYS A 647 -42.55 -3.64 47.56
CA CYS A 647 -42.53 -4.45 46.35
C CYS A 647 -43.95 -4.62 45.78
N LYS A 648 -44.11 -4.47 44.47
CA LYS A 648 -45.42 -4.63 43.80
C LYS A 648 -45.56 -6.01 43.15
N ASN A 649 -44.44 -6.67 42.85
CA ASN A 649 -44.42 -7.98 42.20
C ASN A 649 -44.67 -9.13 43.20
N PRO A 650 -45.80 -9.87 43.10
CA PRO A 650 -46.13 -10.95 44.04
C PRO A 650 -45.20 -12.16 43.91
N ILE A 651 -44.59 -12.40 42.75
CA ILE A 651 -43.68 -13.53 42.51
C ILE A 651 -42.39 -13.33 43.31
N ILE A 652 -41.84 -12.11 43.28
CA ILE A 652 -40.64 -11.75 44.06
C ILE A 652 -40.95 -11.86 45.55
N LYS A 653 -42.10 -11.36 46.00
CA LYS A 653 -42.51 -11.51 47.42
C LYS A 653 -42.60 -12.97 47.83
N GLN A 654 -43.24 -13.80 47.02
CA GLN A 654 -43.39 -15.22 47.31
C GLN A 654 -42.04 -15.91 47.42
N PHE A 655 -41.09 -15.62 46.52
CA PHE A 655 -39.73 -16.15 46.59
C PHE A 655 -39.08 -15.84 47.95
N TRP A 656 -39.10 -14.57 48.37
CA TRP A 656 -38.47 -14.17 49.63
C TRP A 656 -39.15 -14.76 50.86
N ILE A 657 -40.48 -14.81 50.89
CA ILE A 657 -41.24 -15.48 51.95
C ILE A 657 -40.84 -16.97 52.03
N SER A 658 -40.77 -17.65 50.89
CA SER A 658 -40.35 -19.05 50.84
C SER A 658 -38.89 -19.24 51.25
N ALA A 659 -37.99 -18.37 50.80
CA ALA A 659 -36.56 -18.44 51.12
C ALA A 659 -36.30 -18.28 52.63
N GLU A 660 -37.03 -17.38 53.30
CA GLU A 660 -36.97 -17.20 54.75
C GLU A 660 -37.53 -18.41 55.50
N GLN A 661 -38.65 -18.98 55.04
CA GLN A 661 -39.29 -20.14 55.67
C GLN A 661 -38.47 -21.43 55.53
N THR A 662 -37.80 -21.63 54.39
CA THR A 662 -37.08 -22.88 54.08
C THR A 662 -35.62 -22.87 54.54
N THR A 663 -34.94 -21.73 54.46
CA THR A 663 -33.51 -21.64 54.74
C THR A 663 -33.21 -21.03 56.11
N GLY A 664 -34.10 -20.16 56.62
CA GLY A 664 -33.86 -19.35 57.82
C GLY A 664 -32.85 -18.21 57.59
N ASP A 665 -32.99 -17.11 58.34
CA ASP A 665 -32.17 -15.89 58.15
C ASP A 665 -30.66 -16.13 58.31
N GLN A 666 -30.27 -17.01 59.24
CA GLN A 666 -28.86 -17.35 59.48
C GLN A 666 -28.23 -18.10 58.29
N SER A 667 -29.03 -18.82 57.50
CA SER A 667 -28.55 -19.48 56.28
C SER A 667 -28.55 -18.55 55.07
N LEU A 668 -29.43 -17.54 55.02
CA LEU A 668 -29.40 -16.50 54.00
C LEU A 668 -28.14 -15.63 54.12
N ALA A 669 -27.72 -15.34 55.35
CA ALA A 669 -26.45 -14.66 55.62
C ALA A 669 -25.24 -15.43 55.05
N ASN A 670 -25.30 -16.77 54.98
CA ASN A 670 -24.21 -17.57 54.39
C ASN A 670 -24.11 -17.40 52.86
N PHE A 671 -25.17 -16.96 52.18
CA PHE A 671 -25.10 -16.60 50.75
C PHE A 671 -24.52 -15.21 50.49
N VAL A 672 -24.43 -14.35 51.52
CA VAL A 672 -23.93 -12.98 51.37
C VAL A 672 -22.48 -12.98 50.86
N PRO A 673 -21.49 -13.68 51.45
CA PRO A 673 -20.12 -13.67 50.92
C PRO A 673 -20.02 -14.23 49.51
N TYR A 674 -20.90 -15.19 49.19
CA TYR A 674 -20.94 -15.84 47.89
C TYR A 674 -21.37 -14.86 46.78
N ILE A 675 -22.32 -13.97 47.09
CA ILE A 675 -22.78 -12.92 46.17
C ILE A 675 -21.86 -11.69 46.24
N SER A 676 -21.56 -11.18 47.44
CA SER A 676 -20.75 -9.97 47.65
C SER A 676 -19.37 -10.05 47.02
N SER A 677 -18.72 -11.23 47.03
CA SER A 677 -17.40 -11.43 46.43
C SER A 677 -17.30 -11.05 44.95
N LYS A 678 -18.42 -11.00 44.22
CA LYS A 678 -18.48 -10.55 42.82
C LYS A 678 -18.61 -9.04 42.66
N PHE A 679 -19.03 -8.34 43.72
CA PHE A 679 -19.16 -6.89 43.77
C PHE A 679 -18.00 -6.23 44.51
N ASP A 680 -17.35 -6.94 45.43
CA ASP A 680 -16.31 -6.41 46.32
C ASP A 680 -15.16 -5.75 45.56
N ASN A 681 -14.75 -6.32 44.42
CA ASN A 681 -13.72 -5.74 43.53
C ASN A 681 -14.08 -4.33 43.02
N PHE A 682 -15.37 -4.02 42.90
CA PHE A 682 -15.89 -2.75 42.39
C PHE A 682 -16.27 -1.80 43.53
N ILE A 683 -16.92 -2.33 44.57
CA ILE A 683 -17.42 -1.58 45.72
C ILE A 683 -16.28 -1.14 46.65
N SER A 684 -15.25 -1.97 46.83
CA SER A 684 -14.12 -1.66 47.72
C SER A 684 -13.04 -0.82 47.04
N ASN A 685 -13.11 -0.65 45.72
CA ASN A 685 -12.13 0.11 44.95
C ASN A 685 -12.46 1.61 45.00
N ASP A 686 -11.53 2.44 45.48
CA ASP A 686 -11.74 3.88 45.68
C ASP A 686 -12.01 4.69 44.40
N ILE A 687 -11.68 4.15 43.22
CA ILE A 687 -12.00 4.77 41.93
C ILE A 687 -13.40 4.35 41.48
N MET A 688 -13.71 3.05 41.56
CA MET A 688 -14.96 2.50 41.06
C MET A 688 -16.15 2.74 41.99
N ARG A 689 -15.95 2.69 43.31
CA ARG A 689 -16.99 2.91 44.33
C ARG A 689 -17.85 4.15 44.05
N PRO A 690 -17.27 5.36 43.89
CA PRO A 690 -18.06 6.55 43.60
C PRO A 690 -18.65 6.58 42.19
N VAL A 691 -18.21 5.73 41.25
CA VAL A 691 -18.80 5.62 39.91
C VAL A 691 -20.04 4.73 39.94
N VAL A 692 -19.95 3.53 40.53
CA VAL A 692 -21.00 2.50 40.43
C VAL A 692 -22.05 2.54 41.55
N LEU A 693 -21.78 3.26 42.64
CA LEU A 693 -22.69 3.37 43.78
C LEU A 693 -23.47 4.69 43.85
N GLN A 694 -23.34 5.58 42.87
CA GLN A 694 -24.26 6.73 42.78
C GLN A 694 -25.67 6.24 42.42
N GLN A 695 -26.72 6.83 43.02
CA GLN A 695 -28.11 6.42 42.77
C GLN A 695 -28.57 6.71 41.33
N ASN A 696 -28.13 7.84 40.77
CA ASN A 696 -28.50 8.27 39.43
C ASN A 696 -27.25 8.27 38.56
N SER A 697 -27.38 7.79 37.33
CA SER A 697 -26.34 7.97 36.33
C SER A 697 -26.36 9.39 35.81
N VAL A 698 -25.18 9.85 35.43
CA VAL A 698 -25.00 11.07 34.65
C VAL A 698 -25.59 10.93 33.24
N PHE A 699 -25.66 9.68 32.76
CA PHE A 699 -25.98 9.35 31.40
C PHE A 699 -27.47 9.05 31.21
N ASN A 700 -28.14 9.85 30.40
CA ASN A 700 -29.38 9.44 29.76
C ASN A 700 -29.07 9.04 28.31
N PHE A 701 -28.81 7.75 28.07
CA PHE A 701 -28.39 7.25 26.76
C PHE A 701 -29.42 7.50 25.66
N ARG A 702 -30.72 7.45 25.98
CA ARG A 702 -31.77 7.79 25.02
C ARG A 702 -31.64 9.24 24.54
N LYS A 703 -31.48 10.17 25.49
CA LYS A 703 -31.25 11.59 25.20
C LYS A 703 -29.94 11.82 24.44
N ILE A 704 -28.87 11.15 24.81
CA ILE A 704 -27.56 11.20 24.11
C ILE A 704 -27.73 10.84 22.64
N MET A 705 -28.46 9.76 22.34
CA MET A 705 -28.68 9.31 20.98
C MET A 705 -29.64 10.24 20.22
N ASP A 706 -30.74 10.67 20.83
CA ASP A 706 -31.79 11.46 20.17
C ASP A 706 -31.35 12.90 19.91
N GLU A 707 -30.59 13.50 20.83
CA GLU A 707 -30.04 14.85 20.72
C GLU A 707 -28.67 14.90 20.03
N LYS A 708 -28.21 13.78 19.45
CA LYS A 708 -26.93 13.69 18.72
C LYS A 708 -25.72 14.16 19.54
N LYS A 709 -25.61 13.73 20.80
CA LYS A 709 -24.46 14.05 21.66
C LYS A 709 -23.21 13.26 21.25
N ILE A 710 -22.05 13.72 21.72
CA ILE A 710 -20.74 13.11 21.47
C ILE A 710 -20.26 12.49 22.79
N LEU A 711 -20.36 11.16 22.92
CA LEU A 711 -19.92 10.45 24.12
C LEU A 711 -18.53 9.84 23.89
N LEU A 712 -17.53 10.29 24.65
CA LEU A 712 -16.15 9.81 24.57
C LEU A 712 -15.82 9.10 25.88
N VAL A 713 -15.59 7.79 25.81
CA VAL A 713 -15.43 6.90 26.97
C VAL A 713 -13.98 6.44 27.04
N ASN A 714 -13.22 7.04 27.97
CA ASN A 714 -11.85 6.65 28.24
C ASN A 714 -11.80 5.64 29.38
N LEU A 715 -11.68 4.35 29.05
CA LEU A 715 -11.60 3.29 30.07
C LEU A 715 -10.22 3.20 30.74
N SER A 716 -9.17 3.82 30.17
CA SER A 716 -7.82 3.90 30.75
C SER A 716 -7.41 2.62 31.49
N LYS A 717 -7.34 1.49 30.78
CA LYS A 717 -7.10 0.15 31.35
C LYS A 717 -5.90 0.09 32.29
N GLY A 718 -4.84 0.85 32.00
CA GLY A 718 -3.67 0.97 32.87
C GLY A 718 -3.92 1.64 34.23
N ARG A 719 -4.93 2.51 34.35
CA ARG A 719 -5.33 3.17 35.61
C ARG A 719 -6.42 2.39 36.36
N LEU A 720 -7.38 1.80 35.64
CA LEU A 720 -8.51 1.08 36.26
C LEU A 720 -8.20 -0.39 36.58
N GLY A 721 -7.29 -1.00 35.83
CA GLY A 721 -7.13 -2.45 35.75
C GLY A 721 -8.14 -3.10 34.81
N ASP A 722 -7.79 -4.30 34.34
CA ASP A 722 -8.49 -5.01 33.27
C ASP A 722 -9.97 -5.28 33.57
N ILE A 723 -10.27 -5.83 34.75
CA ILE A 723 -11.63 -6.24 35.13
C ILE A 723 -12.56 -5.02 35.23
N ASN A 724 -12.07 -3.91 35.81
CA ASN A 724 -12.85 -2.69 36.00
C ASN A 724 -13.13 -1.98 34.67
N ALA A 725 -12.12 -1.87 33.80
CA ALA A 725 -12.30 -1.30 32.46
C ALA A 725 -13.32 -2.11 31.64
N ASN A 726 -13.18 -3.44 31.64
CA ASN A 726 -14.12 -4.32 30.93
C ASN A 726 -15.55 -4.18 31.49
N LEU A 727 -15.72 -4.16 32.82
CA LEU A 727 -17.04 -3.96 33.43
C LEU A 727 -17.72 -2.69 32.92
N ILE A 728 -17.04 -1.54 32.99
CA ILE A 728 -17.60 -0.27 32.55
C ILE A 728 -17.96 -0.32 31.06
N GLY A 729 -17.06 -0.86 30.22
CA GLY A 729 -17.32 -1.00 28.80
C GLY A 729 -18.56 -1.85 28.50
N LEU A 730 -18.69 -3.02 29.15
CA LEU A 730 -19.84 -3.91 28.96
C LEU A 730 -21.15 -3.24 29.42
N VAL A 731 -21.15 -2.55 30.58
CA VAL A 731 -22.34 -1.82 31.07
C VAL A 731 -22.75 -0.73 30.08
N LEU A 732 -21.79 0.04 29.55
CA LEU A 732 -22.08 1.11 28.59
C LEU A 732 -22.68 0.57 27.30
N VAL A 733 -22.13 -0.50 26.74
CA VAL A 733 -22.68 -1.16 25.55
C VAL A 733 -24.10 -1.65 25.80
N GLY A 734 -24.35 -2.31 26.94
CA GLY A 734 -25.69 -2.78 27.32
C GLY A 734 -26.70 -1.64 27.51
N LYS A 735 -26.29 -0.51 28.12
CA LYS A 735 -27.17 0.67 28.26
C LYS A 735 -27.46 1.35 26.93
N ILE A 736 -26.48 1.41 26.01
CA ILE A 736 -26.69 1.92 24.64
C ILE A 736 -27.66 1.01 23.87
N GLN A 737 -27.54 -0.31 24.02
CA GLN A 737 -28.49 -1.26 23.44
C GLN A 737 -29.91 -1.02 23.95
N MET A 738 -30.07 -0.91 25.27
CA MET A 738 -31.36 -0.67 25.90
C MET A 738 -31.99 0.64 25.39
N ALA A 739 -31.17 1.70 25.27
CA ALA A 739 -31.60 2.98 24.71
C ALA A 739 -32.01 2.87 23.24
N ALA A 740 -31.25 2.13 22.42
CA ALA A 740 -31.60 1.88 21.02
C ALA A 740 -32.94 1.14 20.90
N LEU A 741 -33.12 0.03 21.63
CA LEU A 741 -34.36 -0.74 21.64
C LEU A 741 -35.57 0.09 22.10
N SER A 742 -35.36 1.01 23.05
CA SER A 742 -36.44 1.89 23.51
C SER A 742 -37.00 2.80 22.42
N ARG A 743 -36.27 3.04 21.31
CA ARG A 743 -36.73 3.84 20.15
C ARG A 743 -37.81 3.15 19.32
N VAL A 744 -38.28 1.97 19.73
CA VAL A 744 -39.48 1.31 19.17
C VAL A 744 -40.70 2.25 19.12
N ASP A 745 -40.78 3.20 20.06
CA ASP A 745 -41.83 4.22 20.12
C ASP A 745 -41.72 5.31 19.05
N MET A 746 -40.58 5.40 18.36
CA MET A 746 -40.34 6.33 17.25
C MET A 746 -40.61 5.70 15.87
N PHE A 747 -41.12 4.46 15.78
CA PHE A 747 -41.42 3.86 14.48
C PHE A 747 -42.44 4.69 13.70
N GLY A 748 -42.09 5.03 12.46
CA GLY A 748 -42.86 5.95 11.62
C GLY A 748 -42.54 7.43 11.83
N GLN A 749 -41.62 7.77 12.74
CA GLN A 749 -41.11 9.13 12.98
C GLN A 749 -39.64 9.25 12.56
N PRO A 750 -39.15 10.48 12.29
CA PRO A 750 -37.73 10.69 12.01
C PRO A 750 -36.86 10.28 13.22
N MET A 751 -35.97 9.31 13.01
CA MET A 751 -34.98 8.89 13.99
C MET A 751 -33.59 9.36 13.58
N ASN A 752 -32.85 9.91 14.53
CA ASN A 752 -31.46 10.31 14.33
C ASN A 752 -30.52 9.11 14.39
N ASP A 753 -29.55 9.09 13.47
CA ASP A 753 -28.50 8.08 13.45
C ASP A 753 -27.56 8.26 14.63
N PHE A 754 -27.09 7.13 15.15
CA PHE A 754 -26.08 7.10 16.18
C PHE A 754 -24.99 6.10 15.82
N TYR A 755 -23.74 6.55 15.84
CA TYR A 755 -22.57 5.75 15.46
C TYR A 755 -21.77 5.36 16.70
N LEU A 756 -21.74 4.06 17.02
CA LEU A 756 -20.98 3.50 18.12
C LEU A 756 -19.66 2.93 17.59
N TYR A 757 -18.56 3.52 18.03
CA TYR A 757 -17.19 3.12 17.73
C TYR A 757 -16.60 2.39 18.93
N ILE A 758 -16.06 1.20 18.69
CA ILE A 758 -15.44 0.38 19.72
C ILE A 758 -14.10 -0.12 19.19
N ASP A 759 -13.02 0.40 19.74
CA ASP A 759 -11.69 -0.19 19.53
C ASP A 759 -11.46 -1.34 20.51
N GLU A 760 -10.68 -2.33 20.11
CA GLU A 760 -10.48 -3.59 20.84
C GLU A 760 -11.80 -4.22 21.32
N PHE A 761 -12.73 -4.36 20.36
CA PHE A 761 -14.12 -4.80 20.51
C PHE A 761 -14.29 -6.04 21.41
N GLN A 762 -13.39 -7.01 21.34
CA GLN A 762 -13.44 -8.23 22.13
C GLN A 762 -13.47 -8.01 23.66
N ASN A 763 -13.01 -6.86 24.14
CA ASN A 763 -12.94 -6.56 25.57
C ASN A 763 -14.30 -6.14 26.15
N VAL A 764 -15.25 -5.73 25.30
CA VAL A 764 -16.53 -5.12 25.71
C VAL A 764 -17.74 -5.82 25.08
N THR A 765 -17.61 -7.10 24.76
CA THR A 765 -18.68 -7.91 24.17
C THR A 765 -19.29 -8.91 25.14
N THR A 766 -20.62 -8.92 25.22
CA THR A 766 -21.47 -10.01 25.74
C THR A 766 -22.27 -10.62 24.58
N ASP A 767 -22.99 -11.72 24.83
CA ASP A 767 -23.90 -12.34 23.85
C ASP A 767 -24.97 -11.38 23.31
N SER A 768 -25.30 -10.32 24.05
CA SER A 768 -26.29 -9.33 23.65
C SER A 768 -25.85 -8.52 22.42
N ILE A 769 -24.54 -8.40 22.16
CA ILE A 769 -23.96 -7.74 20.98
C ILE A 769 -24.41 -8.41 19.67
N ALA A 770 -24.68 -9.73 19.70
CA ALA A 770 -25.16 -10.47 18.55
C ALA A 770 -26.57 -10.03 18.14
N SER A 771 -27.43 -9.72 19.12
CA SER A 771 -28.75 -9.12 18.88
C SER A 771 -28.62 -7.70 18.34
N ILE A 772 -27.68 -6.90 18.86
CA ILE A 772 -27.39 -5.56 18.31
C ILE A 772 -27.03 -5.65 16.82
N LEU A 773 -26.05 -6.49 16.47
CA LEU A 773 -25.61 -6.66 15.07
C LEU A 773 -26.73 -7.12 14.13
N SER A 774 -27.73 -7.84 14.65
CA SER A 774 -28.84 -8.38 13.85
C SER A 774 -30.04 -7.43 13.77
N GLU A 775 -30.28 -6.58 14.78
CA GLU A 775 -31.54 -5.84 14.95
C GLU A 775 -31.37 -4.31 15.01
N ALA A 776 -30.20 -3.80 15.41
CA ALA A 776 -29.97 -2.38 15.72
C ALA A 776 -30.19 -1.43 14.54
N ARG A 777 -30.08 -1.95 13.30
CA ARG A 777 -30.40 -1.22 12.07
C ARG A 777 -31.80 -0.58 12.11
N LYS A 778 -32.79 -1.27 12.68
CA LYS A 778 -34.18 -0.76 12.79
C LYS A 778 -34.29 0.47 13.69
N TYR A 779 -33.34 0.62 14.61
CA TYR A 779 -33.29 1.69 15.61
C TYR A 779 -32.24 2.77 15.29
N ARG A 780 -31.72 2.77 14.04
CA ARG A 780 -30.71 3.70 13.51
C ARG A 780 -29.42 3.74 14.34
N LEU A 781 -29.02 2.59 14.90
CA LEU A 781 -27.73 2.41 15.59
C LEU A 781 -26.77 1.63 14.70
N SER A 782 -25.59 2.20 14.45
CA SER A 782 -24.53 1.61 13.64
C SER A 782 -23.29 1.32 14.47
N LEU A 783 -22.79 0.08 14.41
CA LEU A 783 -21.59 -0.37 15.08
C LEU A 783 -20.40 -0.29 14.12
N ASN A 784 -19.31 0.32 14.61
CA ASN A 784 -18.04 0.46 13.92
C ASN A 784 -16.98 -0.16 14.84
N ILE A 785 -16.65 -1.42 14.58
CA ILE A 785 -15.92 -2.27 15.53
C ILE A 785 -14.55 -2.65 14.97
N ALA A 786 -13.53 -2.63 15.83
CA ALA A 786 -12.18 -3.04 15.48
C ALA A 786 -11.60 -4.06 16.47
N HIS A 787 -10.83 -5.02 15.96
CA HIS A 787 -10.00 -5.91 16.78
C HIS A 787 -8.80 -6.44 15.99
N GLN A 788 -7.92 -7.19 16.66
CA GLN A 788 -6.66 -7.64 16.06
C GLN A 788 -6.75 -9.02 15.42
N TYR A 789 -7.37 -9.99 16.11
CA TYR A 789 -7.41 -11.39 15.69
C TYR A 789 -8.82 -11.96 15.78
N ILE A 790 -9.20 -12.84 14.85
CA ILE A 790 -10.55 -13.45 14.85
C ILE A 790 -10.72 -14.40 16.03
N THR A 791 -9.64 -15.07 16.46
CA THR A 791 -9.62 -16.01 17.58
C THR A 791 -9.92 -15.38 18.94
N GLN A 792 -9.88 -14.05 19.05
CA GLN A 792 -10.28 -13.33 20.26
C GLN A 792 -11.81 -13.28 20.46
N LEU A 793 -12.58 -13.56 19.41
CA LEU A 793 -14.04 -13.56 19.47
C LEU A 793 -14.56 -14.94 19.84
N GLU A 794 -15.56 -14.97 20.72
CA GLU A 794 -16.35 -16.18 20.95
C GLU A 794 -17.14 -16.56 19.69
N GLU A 795 -17.43 -17.86 19.53
CA GLU A 795 -17.97 -18.41 18.28
C GLU A 795 -19.30 -17.78 17.86
N ASN A 796 -20.20 -17.55 18.82
CA ASN A 796 -21.48 -16.88 18.59
C ASN A 796 -21.32 -15.42 18.12
N ILE A 797 -20.40 -14.67 18.74
CA ILE A 797 -20.10 -13.28 18.38
C ILE A 797 -19.44 -13.23 17.00
N LYS A 798 -18.46 -14.10 16.75
CA LYS A 798 -17.82 -14.27 15.44
C LYS A 798 -18.86 -14.49 14.34
N ASN A 799 -19.77 -15.44 14.55
CA ASN A 799 -20.83 -15.74 13.58
C ASN A 799 -21.77 -14.55 13.37
N ALA A 800 -22.13 -13.82 14.44
CA ALA A 800 -22.96 -12.62 14.34
C ALA A 800 -22.29 -11.48 13.57
N VAL A 801 -20.98 -11.26 13.78
CA VAL A 801 -20.19 -10.25 13.05
C VAL A 801 -20.14 -10.57 11.55
N PHE A 802 -19.68 -11.76 11.17
CA PHE A 802 -19.50 -12.09 9.76
C PHE A 802 -20.81 -12.38 9.00
N GLY A 803 -21.90 -12.63 9.73
CA GLY A 803 -23.24 -12.82 9.18
C GLY A 803 -24.02 -11.51 8.95
N ASN A 804 -23.75 -10.47 9.74
CA ASN A 804 -24.57 -9.24 9.70
C ASN A 804 -23.83 -7.98 9.25
N VAL A 805 -22.50 -7.93 9.36
CA VAL A 805 -21.75 -6.76 8.90
C VAL A 805 -21.79 -6.65 7.37
N GLY A 806 -22.22 -5.49 6.89
CA GLY A 806 -22.31 -5.17 5.48
C GLY A 806 -20.96 -4.80 4.87
N SER A 807 -20.14 -4.03 5.57
CA SER A 807 -18.87 -3.55 5.04
C SER A 807 -17.70 -3.82 5.98
N MET A 808 -16.56 -4.22 5.43
CA MET A 808 -15.34 -4.53 6.17
C MET A 808 -14.09 -3.96 5.54
N SER A 809 -13.15 -3.57 6.40
CA SER A 809 -11.78 -3.18 6.07
C SER A 809 -10.78 -4.13 6.71
N VAL A 810 -10.10 -4.89 5.87
CA VAL A 810 -9.11 -5.90 6.28
C VAL A 810 -7.71 -5.35 6.01
N PHE A 811 -7.00 -4.99 7.07
CA PHE A 811 -5.57 -4.68 7.03
C PHE A 811 -4.74 -5.97 7.12
N ARG A 812 -3.41 -5.83 7.17
CA ARG A 812 -2.53 -6.98 7.36
C ARG A 812 -2.89 -7.76 8.64
N VAL A 813 -3.16 -9.05 8.47
CA VAL A 813 -3.43 -10.02 9.56
C VAL A 813 -2.49 -11.23 9.46
N GLY A 814 -2.54 -12.12 10.45
CA GLY A 814 -1.80 -13.38 10.42
C GLY A 814 -2.38 -14.41 9.44
N THR A 815 -1.65 -15.48 9.17
CA THR A 815 -2.01 -16.52 8.17
C THR A 815 -3.34 -17.22 8.45
N GLU A 816 -3.65 -17.50 9.72
CA GLU A 816 -4.91 -18.16 10.10
C GLU A 816 -6.12 -17.27 9.79
N ASP A 817 -6.06 -16.01 10.21
CA ASP A 817 -7.10 -15.01 9.93
C ASP A 817 -7.22 -14.74 8.42
N ALA A 818 -6.09 -14.65 7.71
CA ALA A 818 -6.08 -14.45 6.26
C ALA A 818 -6.76 -15.61 5.52
N THR A 819 -6.49 -16.85 5.92
CA THR A 819 -7.14 -18.05 5.36
C THR A 819 -8.66 -18.03 5.61
N PHE A 820 -9.08 -17.58 6.79
CA PHE A 820 -10.50 -17.47 7.13
C PHE A 820 -11.20 -16.38 6.30
N LEU A 821 -10.52 -15.26 6.03
CA LEU A 821 -11.07 -14.11 5.31
C LEU A 821 -11.06 -14.30 3.78
N GLU A 822 -10.08 -15.05 3.24
CA GLU A 822 -9.87 -15.27 1.81
C GLU A 822 -11.15 -15.58 1.00
N PRO A 823 -12.09 -16.44 1.46
CA PRO A 823 -13.30 -16.73 0.71
C PRO A 823 -14.17 -15.50 0.37
N LYS A 824 -14.10 -14.43 1.17
CA LYS A 824 -14.81 -13.16 0.89
C LYS A 824 -14.10 -12.28 -0.14
N PHE A 825 -12.80 -12.50 -0.36
CA PHE A 825 -11.98 -11.68 -1.25
C PHE A 825 -11.66 -12.34 -2.60
N LYS A 826 -11.91 -13.64 -2.73
CA LYS A 826 -11.80 -14.36 -4.00
C LYS A 826 -12.80 -13.83 -5.05
N PRO A 827 -12.42 -13.81 -6.34
CA PRO A 827 -11.13 -14.25 -6.90
C PRO A 827 -10.04 -13.15 -6.91
N ILE A 828 -10.26 -11.99 -6.26
CA ILE A 828 -9.44 -10.80 -6.45
C ILE A 828 -8.18 -10.81 -5.58
N PHE A 829 -8.32 -11.22 -4.32
CA PHE A 829 -7.18 -11.31 -3.39
C PHE A 829 -7.12 -12.68 -2.72
N THR A 830 -5.89 -13.11 -2.46
CA THR A 830 -5.57 -14.36 -1.77
C THR A 830 -5.20 -14.13 -0.30
N ALA A 831 -5.09 -15.20 0.49
CA ALA A 831 -4.57 -15.11 1.85
C ALA A 831 -3.12 -14.56 1.88
N ALA A 832 -2.30 -14.89 0.88
CA ALA A 832 -0.95 -14.37 0.75
C ALA A 832 -0.93 -12.85 0.53
N ASP A 833 -1.88 -12.33 -0.24
CA ASP A 833 -2.02 -10.87 -0.42
C ASP A 833 -2.36 -10.17 0.89
N ILE A 834 -3.31 -10.70 1.66
CA ILE A 834 -3.74 -10.13 2.95
C ILE A 834 -2.55 -10.07 3.94
N THR A 835 -1.76 -11.14 4.02
CA THR A 835 -0.60 -11.22 4.92
C THR A 835 0.56 -10.32 4.50
N LYS A 836 0.66 -9.96 3.22
CA LYS A 836 1.71 -9.08 2.66
C LYS A 836 1.28 -7.61 2.54
N LEU A 837 0.10 -7.22 3.03
CA LEU A 837 -0.35 -5.83 2.99
C LEU A 837 0.62 -4.88 3.71
N ASP A 838 0.95 -3.77 3.05
CA ASP A 838 1.71 -2.67 3.65
C ASP A 838 0.88 -1.95 4.73
N ASN A 839 1.56 -1.34 5.72
CA ASN A 839 0.87 -0.51 6.71
C ASN A 839 0.07 0.61 6.02
N TYR A 840 -1.06 0.98 6.62
CA TYR A 840 -2.02 1.98 6.14
C TYR A 840 -2.75 1.61 4.83
N ASN A 841 -2.62 0.35 4.39
CA ASN A 841 -3.36 -0.22 3.27
C ASN A 841 -4.28 -1.33 3.77
N ALA A 842 -5.47 -1.43 3.17
CA ALA A 842 -6.47 -2.43 3.49
C ALA A 842 -7.13 -2.98 2.23
N TYR A 843 -7.73 -4.16 2.34
CA TYR A 843 -8.72 -4.65 1.39
C TYR A 843 -10.13 -4.37 1.90
N ILE A 844 -10.95 -3.82 1.01
CA ILE A 844 -12.32 -3.45 1.30
C ILE A 844 -13.26 -4.44 0.62
N SER A 845 -14.21 -4.95 1.40
CA SER A 845 -15.43 -5.57 0.90
C SER A 845 -16.58 -4.76 1.48
N MET A 846 -17.36 -4.10 0.63
CA MET A 846 -18.38 -3.16 1.09
C MET A 846 -19.69 -3.32 0.33
N LEU A 847 -20.73 -2.72 0.92
CA LEU A 847 -22.00 -2.50 0.24
C LEU A 847 -22.01 -1.12 -0.40
N VAL A 848 -22.60 -1.05 -1.59
CA VAL A 848 -22.95 0.19 -2.25
C VAL A 848 -24.43 0.12 -2.60
N ASN A 849 -25.23 1.03 -2.03
CA ASN A 849 -26.68 1.05 -2.18
C ASN A 849 -27.33 -0.30 -1.80
N GLY A 850 -26.82 -0.93 -0.74
CA GLY A 850 -27.27 -2.22 -0.24
C GLY A 850 -26.81 -3.44 -1.04
N GLN A 851 -26.02 -3.28 -2.11
CA GLN A 851 -25.50 -4.39 -2.90
C GLN A 851 -24.02 -4.66 -2.63
N PRO A 852 -23.59 -5.93 -2.45
CA PRO A 852 -22.17 -6.28 -2.32
C PRO A 852 -21.39 -5.94 -3.59
N THR A 853 -20.25 -5.29 -3.43
CA THR A 853 -19.36 -4.98 -4.55
C THR A 853 -18.16 -5.91 -4.60
N LYS A 854 -17.49 -5.92 -5.76
CA LYS A 854 -16.19 -6.57 -5.89
C LYS A 854 -15.18 -5.96 -4.92
N PRO A 855 -14.36 -6.78 -4.22
CA PRO A 855 -13.33 -6.25 -3.34
C PRO A 855 -12.25 -5.44 -4.06
N PHE A 856 -11.65 -4.48 -3.35
CA PHE A 856 -10.58 -3.63 -3.89
C PHE A 856 -9.60 -3.17 -2.80
N ASN A 857 -8.46 -2.59 -3.19
CA ASN A 857 -7.47 -2.05 -2.25
C ASN A 857 -7.79 -0.60 -1.87
N LEU A 858 -7.54 -0.25 -0.62
CA LEU A 858 -7.74 1.08 -0.07
C LEU A 858 -6.48 1.53 0.65
N LYS A 859 -6.00 2.73 0.31
CA LYS A 859 -5.04 3.45 1.11
C LYS A 859 -5.78 4.38 2.06
N THR A 860 -5.56 4.20 3.36
CA THR A 860 -6.17 5.04 4.39
C THR A 860 -5.61 6.45 4.37
N LEU A 861 -6.44 7.42 4.78
CA LEU A 861 -6.01 8.81 4.92
C LEU A 861 -5.18 9.01 6.18
N ALA A 862 -4.20 9.90 6.10
CA ALA A 862 -3.52 10.37 7.28
C ALA A 862 -4.51 11.09 8.22
N PRO A 863 -4.42 10.86 9.54
CA PRO A 863 -5.25 11.56 10.51
C PRO A 863 -5.08 13.09 10.39
N GLU A 864 -6.19 13.82 10.35
CA GLU A 864 -6.14 15.29 10.37
C GLU A 864 -5.46 15.82 11.65
N LYS A 865 -4.72 16.93 11.54
CA LYS A 865 -4.17 17.60 12.73
C LYS A 865 -5.31 18.31 13.47
N GLY A 866 -5.49 18.00 14.75
CA GLY A 866 -6.39 18.74 15.63
C GLY A 866 -5.68 19.88 16.37
N ASN A 867 -6.45 20.65 17.12
CA ASN A 867 -5.97 21.67 18.03
C ASN A 867 -5.75 21.07 19.44
N PRO A 868 -4.52 20.87 19.90
CA PRO A 868 -4.25 20.31 21.22
C PRO A 868 -4.68 21.25 22.36
N ASP A 869 -4.71 22.57 22.13
CA ASP A 869 -4.92 23.57 23.20
C ASP A 869 -6.33 23.52 23.81
N ILE A 870 -7.32 22.99 23.07
CA ILE A 870 -8.71 22.90 23.55
C ILE A 870 -8.95 21.64 24.40
N VAL A 871 -8.07 20.66 24.33
CA VAL A 871 -8.35 19.30 24.83
C VAL A 871 -8.59 19.30 26.34
N ASP A 872 -7.70 19.91 27.12
CA ASP A 872 -7.85 19.92 28.59
C ASP A 872 -9.02 20.79 29.05
N SER A 873 -9.31 21.87 28.31
CA SER A 873 -10.49 22.70 28.57
C SER A 873 -11.80 21.93 28.34
N LEU A 874 -11.87 21.08 27.31
CA LEU A 874 -13.03 20.23 27.04
C LEU A 874 -13.25 19.17 28.12
N LYS A 875 -12.16 18.54 28.58
CA LYS A 875 -12.23 17.57 29.69
C LYS A 875 -12.76 18.25 30.95
N GLU A 876 -12.18 19.40 31.32
CA GLU A 876 -12.57 20.14 32.52
C GLU A 876 -14.03 20.61 32.44
N LEU A 877 -14.44 21.16 31.30
CA LEU A 877 -15.84 21.53 31.06
C LEU A 877 -16.77 20.33 31.28
N SER A 878 -16.40 19.15 30.79
CA SER A 878 -17.19 17.92 30.97
C SER A 878 -17.24 17.48 32.44
N TYR A 879 -16.12 17.48 33.15
CA TYR A 879 -16.06 17.13 34.57
C TYR A 879 -16.90 18.05 35.45
N VAL A 880 -16.88 19.35 35.18
CA VAL A 880 -17.68 20.34 35.91
C VAL A 880 -19.18 20.17 35.61
N LYS A 881 -19.53 19.95 34.34
CA LYS A 881 -20.93 19.86 33.89
C LYS A 881 -21.61 18.56 34.32
N TYR A 882 -20.86 17.46 34.36
CA TYR A 882 -21.42 16.12 34.50
C TYR A 882 -20.94 15.37 35.74
N GLY A 883 -19.77 15.71 36.30
CA GLY A 883 -19.25 15.10 37.52
C GLY A 883 -19.72 15.83 38.79
N ARG A 884 -19.82 15.09 39.90
CA ARG A 884 -20.16 15.60 41.23
C ARG A 884 -18.93 15.73 42.10
N ASP A 885 -18.96 16.55 43.16
CA ASP A 885 -17.84 16.60 44.09
C ASP A 885 -17.64 15.24 44.78
N ARG A 886 -16.39 14.76 44.84
CA ARG A 886 -16.10 13.43 45.41
C ARG A 886 -16.52 13.32 46.87
N ALA A 887 -16.30 14.35 47.68
CA ALA A 887 -16.58 14.29 49.11
C ALA A 887 -18.08 14.12 49.36
N GLU A 888 -18.91 14.84 48.61
CA GLU A 888 -20.38 14.71 48.66
C GLU A 888 -20.84 13.29 48.29
N VAL A 889 -20.28 12.73 47.21
CA VAL A 889 -20.63 11.38 46.73
C VAL A 889 -20.23 10.31 47.76
N GLU A 890 -19.03 10.40 48.33
CA GLU A 890 -18.57 9.45 49.34
C GLU A 890 -19.39 9.57 50.63
N GLU A 891 -19.75 10.78 51.06
CA GLU A 891 -20.61 10.99 52.23
C GLU A 891 -21.99 10.34 52.02
N GLU A 892 -22.61 10.50 50.84
CA GLU A 892 -23.89 9.85 50.50
C GLU A 892 -23.80 8.32 50.49
N ILE A 893 -22.69 7.77 49.99
CA ILE A 893 -22.44 6.32 50.00
C ILE A 893 -22.25 5.83 51.44
N MET A 894 -21.42 6.50 52.23
CA MET A 894 -21.12 6.12 53.61
C MET A 894 -22.32 6.26 54.54
N ASN A 895 -23.17 7.26 54.33
CA ASN A 895 -24.42 7.40 55.08
C ASN A 895 -25.37 6.22 54.83
N ARG A 896 -25.43 5.70 53.60
CA ARG A 896 -26.19 4.47 53.31
C ARG A 896 -25.57 3.24 53.97
N TYR A 897 -24.24 3.14 54.02
CA TYR A 897 -23.54 2.09 54.75
C TYR A 897 -23.78 2.13 56.26
N LYS A 898 -23.75 3.30 56.89
CA LYS A 898 -23.99 3.44 58.34
C LYS A 898 -25.40 3.04 58.76
N THR A 899 -26.37 3.08 57.85
CA THR A 899 -27.71 2.53 58.12
C THR A 899 -27.76 1.00 58.06
N MET A 900 -26.63 0.30 57.81
CA MET A 900 -26.51 -1.16 57.82
C MET A 900 -26.03 -1.73 59.17
N GLU A 901 -25.37 -0.92 60.00
CA GLU A 901 -25.04 -1.25 61.41
C GLU A 901 -26.17 -0.80 62.33
#